data_AF-A0A9R1CUB9-F1
#
_entry.id   AF-A0A9R1CUB9-F1
#
_cell.length_a   1.000
_cell.length_b   1.000
_cell.length_c   1.000
_cell.angle_alpha   90.00
_cell.angle_beta   90.00
_cell.angle_gamma   90.00
#
_symmetry.space_group_name_H-M   'P 1'
#
loop_
_entity.id
_entity.type
_entity.pdbx_description
1 polymer ?
#
loop_
_entity_poly.entity_id
_entity_poly.type
_entity_poly.pdbx_seq_one_letter_code
_entity_poly.pdbx_strand_id
1 'polypeptide(L)'
;MKEDSIIKIFRTRIASTALQTFRDKKMVDEVKSKDGLVSELYSLFTGLESKYNLLNNEQLVKILNDDLSALLQSKVSKESITFIGNLAALDNNDTLISLENCMATLLEIFHAKVSNVGSKENINYFAYCHIEYMVFSVYGLYCNETKEHQSESFLEKIAERPLHGFFDTFILEDNLVKSFVDGIVPLEILKQNRDFAYADTANRYLDEISRKTDDEIIDNLDSFLTSSGILPINDIFYILSRNLLKQKKLGLWISFIMKMEIPVLQNELLFAIDDYTVFEQIVDYILQNNCKTPHIKIVLALLRKRWLDCLIENTKNIKDSVNIKDINDDEKTYIEKANSEWEAMLEKGISIFVQQNLKVFSPTAFSKWCLKKSIFDNSRKTTQSVANNIVIAGVWDCLLQHVCWKDLDTSNSDYRFILFCISSCLKEGKVAEEKLLELSKDMETAIGRDDFIWSMNLDETSLKEMRCWLNLISLLNKRYPLELLDRNLTIWEGYNTTPLKGIYKQQRRECFVMSTLALLFEKDDYFENDKEKSILFKQIARCIIKQCHCCVFERDIQQYYYQPLLILELVANQILTDVKDWYNLLLLKELDDFRVLLRILTDGNAVLTEESNRMLAVRKSHEWMYIKSTMEDLAQTKREIPFYEEKMVKLGI
;
A
#
# COMPACT_ATOMS: atom_id res chain seq x y z
N MET A 1 30.85 -9.61 -7.59
CA MET A 1 29.69 -8.68 -7.52
C MET A 1 30.10 -7.41 -6.81
N LYS A 2 29.63 -6.22 -7.26
CA LYS A 2 29.85 -4.98 -6.50
C LYS A 2 28.94 -4.95 -5.28
N GLU A 3 29.42 -4.38 -4.19
CA GLU A 3 28.70 -4.34 -2.91
C GLU A 3 27.31 -3.69 -3.03
N ASP A 4 27.21 -2.54 -3.69
CA ASP A 4 25.94 -1.84 -3.96
C ASP A 4 24.88 -2.72 -4.64
N SER A 5 25.32 -3.69 -5.45
CA SER A 5 24.40 -4.61 -6.15
C SER A 5 23.79 -5.62 -5.19
N ILE A 6 24.53 -6.05 -4.18
CA ILE A 6 24.05 -6.99 -3.15
C ILE A 6 22.98 -6.30 -2.31
N ILE A 7 23.27 -5.07 -1.89
CA ILE A 7 22.38 -4.26 -1.05
C ILE A 7 21.08 -3.97 -1.79
N LYS A 8 21.18 -3.65 -3.09
CA LYS A 8 19.99 -3.49 -3.95
C LYS A 8 19.13 -4.75 -4.01
N ILE A 9 19.71 -5.95 -4.07
CA ILE A 9 18.94 -7.21 -4.16
C ILE A 9 18.05 -7.41 -2.93
N PHE A 10 18.60 -7.29 -1.72
CA PHE A 10 17.87 -7.49 -0.46
C PHE A 10 16.81 -6.43 -0.20
N ARG A 11 17.00 -5.22 -0.75
CA ARG A 11 16.01 -4.15 -0.70
C ARG A 11 14.86 -4.36 -1.68
N THR A 12 15.16 -4.72 -2.93
CA THR A 12 14.18 -4.63 -4.04
C THR A 12 13.35 -5.90 -4.24
N ARG A 13 13.71 -6.99 -3.57
CA ARG A 13 13.05 -8.29 -3.72
C ARG A 13 12.53 -8.82 -2.39
N ILE A 14 11.46 -9.61 -2.47
CA ILE A 14 10.94 -10.36 -1.33
C ILE A 14 12.07 -11.25 -0.79
N ALA A 15 12.18 -11.34 0.54
CA ALA A 15 13.27 -11.98 1.27
C ALA A 15 13.80 -13.31 0.68
N SER A 16 12.93 -14.29 0.42
CA SER A 16 13.33 -15.58 -0.17
C SER A 16 13.87 -15.44 -1.58
N THR A 17 13.22 -14.63 -2.42
CA THR A 17 13.66 -14.33 -3.79
C THR A 17 14.96 -13.53 -3.80
N ALA A 18 15.15 -12.62 -2.84
CA ALA A 18 16.38 -11.84 -2.70
C ALA A 18 17.59 -12.75 -2.43
N LEU A 19 17.44 -13.67 -1.46
CA LEU A 19 18.49 -14.64 -1.13
C LEU A 19 18.84 -15.54 -2.33
N GLN A 20 17.83 -16.06 -3.01
CA GLN A 20 18.02 -16.85 -4.23
C GLN A 20 18.78 -16.04 -5.30
N THR A 21 18.34 -14.82 -5.57
CA THR A 21 18.97 -13.92 -6.55
C THR A 21 20.42 -13.60 -6.19
N PHE A 22 20.72 -13.40 -4.90
CA PHE A 22 22.08 -13.17 -4.42
C PHE A 22 22.98 -14.37 -4.72
N ARG A 23 22.52 -15.58 -4.40
CA ARG A 23 23.24 -16.84 -4.68
C ARG A 23 23.43 -17.07 -6.18
N ASP A 24 22.37 -16.87 -6.97
CA ASP A 24 22.40 -16.95 -8.44
C ASP A 24 23.45 -16.01 -9.05
N LYS A 25 23.48 -14.74 -8.62
CA LYS A 25 24.44 -13.76 -9.11
C LYS A 25 25.87 -14.04 -8.66
N LYS A 26 26.04 -14.55 -7.44
CA LYS A 26 27.35 -15.01 -6.94
C LYS A 26 27.89 -16.14 -7.82
N MET A 27 27.06 -17.14 -8.13
CA MET A 27 27.45 -18.24 -9.02
C MET A 27 27.84 -17.74 -10.42
N VAL A 28 27.08 -16.81 -11.02
CA VAL A 28 27.42 -16.23 -12.33
C VAL A 28 28.75 -15.49 -12.31
N ASP A 29 29.04 -14.74 -11.25
CA ASP A 29 30.32 -14.03 -11.12
C ASP A 29 31.50 -14.99 -10.96
N GLU A 30 31.32 -16.09 -10.23
CA GLU A 30 32.33 -17.15 -10.10
C GLU A 30 32.57 -17.87 -11.43
N VAL A 31 31.52 -18.14 -12.19
CA VAL A 31 31.60 -18.71 -13.54
C VAL A 31 32.33 -17.78 -14.50
N LYS A 32 32.07 -16.47 -14.45
CA LYS A 32 32.78 -15.46 -15.25
C LYS A 32 34.26 -15.35 -14.87
N SER A 33 34.61 -15.62 -13.62
CA SER A 33 35.99 -15.59 -13.16
C SER A 33 36.80 -16.82 -13.60
N LYS A 34 36.13 -17.89 -14.05
CA LYS A 34 36.77 -19.09 -14.56
C LYS A 34 37.00 -18.96 -16.07
N ASP A 35 38.23 -18.59 -16.42
CA ASP A 35 38.68 -18.58 -17.82
C ASP A 35 38.42 -19.94 -18.49
N GLY A 36 37.75 -19.93 -19.63
CA GLY A 36 37.44 -21.13 -20.42
C GLY A 36 35.98 -21.60 -20.35
N LEU A 37 35.31 -21.56 -19.20
CA LEU A 37 33.94 -22.10 -19.06
C LEU A 37 32.92 -21.32 -19.92
N VAL A 38 32.99 -19.99 -19.93
CA VAL A 38 32.14 -19.15 -20.79
C VAL A 38 32.38 -19.49 -22.28
N SER A 39 33.63 -19.68 -22.68
CA SER A 39 33.98 -20.05 -24.06
C SER A 39 33.51 -21.46 -24.44
N GLU A 40 33.55 -22.42 -23.51
CA GLU A 40 33.01 -23.77 -23.70
C GLU A 40 31.50 -23.73 -23.95
N LEU A 41 30.76 -22.96 -23.14
CA LEU A 41 29.31 -22.78 -23.29
C LEU A 41 28.96 -22.06 -24.61
N TYR A 42 29.74 -21.04 -25.01
CA TYR A 42 29.54 -20.39 -26.31
C TYR A 42 29.75 -21.36 -27.49
N SER A 43 30.78 -22.21 -27.39
CA SER A 43 31.04 -23.25 -28.39
C SER A 43 29.92 -24.29 -28.45
N LEU A 44 29.31 -24.60 -27.30
CA LEU A 44 28.12 -25.44 -27.22
C LEU A 44 26.91 -24.79 -27.91
N PHE A 45 26.60 -23.52 -27.59
CA PHE A 45 25.47 -22.81 -28.22
C PHE A 45 25.64 -22.70 -29.74
N THR A 46 26.84 -22.33 -30.20
CA THR A 46 27.15 -22.30 -31.64
C THR A 46 27.01 -23.68 -32.30
N GLY A 47 27.41 -24.74 -31.59
CA GLY A 47 27.24 -26.12 -32.03
C GLY A 47 25.76 -26.54 -32.14
N LEU A 48 24.92 -26.08 -31.21
CA LEU A 48 23.48 -26.32 -31.24
C LEU A 48 22.80 -25.57 -32.41
N GLU A 49 23.11 -24.28 -32.56
CA GLU A 49 22.57 -23.46 -33.66
C GLU A 49 22.97 -24.04 -35.02
N SER A 50 24.26 -24.33 -35.24
CA SER A 50 24.74 -24.86 -36.51
C SER A 50 24.21 -26.26 -36.85
N LYS A 51 24.02 -27.14 -35.85
CA LYS A 51 23.55 -28.51 -36.08
C LYS A 51 22.05 -28.57 -36.35
N TYR A 52 21.26 -27.67 -35.75
CA TYR A 52 19.80 -27.76 -35.78
C TYR A 52 19.08 -26.57 -36.44
N ASN A 53 19.81 -25.51 -36.81
CA ASN A 53 19.29 -24.30 -37.46
C ASN A 53 18.12 -23.68 -36.67
N LEU A 54 18.29 -23.47 -35.37
CA LEU A 54 17.20 -23.19 -34.43
C LEU A 54 16.51 -21.86 -34.72
N LEU A 55 17.22 -20.87 -35.26
CA LEU A 55 16.65 -19.55 -35.58
C LEU A 55 15.69 -19.57 -36.78
N ASN A 56 16.06 -20.30 -37.85
CA ASN A 56 15.33 -20.27 -39.12
C ASN A 56 14.34 -21.42 -39.28
N ASN A 57 14.27 -22.33 -38.30
CA ASN A 57 13.41 -23.49 -38.38
C ASN A 57 12.03 -23.21 -37.77
N GLU A 58 11.00 -23.30 -38.60
CA GLU A 58 9.60 -23.17 -38.18
C GLU A 58 8.94 -24.52 -37.90
N GLN A 59 9.63 -25.63 -38.18
CA GLN A 59 9.11 -26.98 -37.96
C GLN A 59 9.67 -27.61 -36.70
N LEU A 60 8.87 -28.48 -36.08
CA LEU A 60 9.28 -29.22 -34.89
C LEU A 60 10.47 -30.14 -35.20
N VAL A 61 11.62 -29.86 -34.60
CA VAL A 61 12.82 -30.72 -34.68
C VAL A 61 12.82 -31.71 -33.53
N LYS A 62 13.07 -33.00 -33.79
CA LYS A 62 13.28 -34.00 -32.74
C LYS A 62 14.78 -34.26 -32.56
N ILE A 63 15.26 -34.11 -31.33
CA ILE A 63 16.66 -34.31 -30.95
C ILE A 63 16.74 -35.51 -30.00
N LEU A 64 17.62 -36.47 -30.26
CA LEU A 64 17.88 -37.57 -29.33
C LEU A 64 18.71 -37.06 -28.14
N ASN A 65 18.42 -37.52 -26.91
CA ASN A 65 19.23 -37.10 -25.75
C ASN A 65 20.70 -37.48 -25.95
N ASP A 66 21.00 -38.65 -26.49
CA ASP A 66 22.37 -39.09 -26.77
C ASP A 66 23.14 -38.11 -27.66
N ASP A 67 22.48 -37.48 -28.64
CA ASP A 67 23.07 -36.46 -29.50
C ASP A 67 23.38 -35.17 -28.73
N LEU A 68 22.50 -34.77 -27.80
CA LEU A 68 22.69 -33.61 -26.94
C LEU A 68 23.79 -33.87 -25.91
N SER A 69 23.76 -35.02 -25.23
CA SER A 69 24.76 -35.47 -24.26
C SER A 69 26.14 -35.57 -24.91
N ALA A 70 26.23 -36.15 -26.11
CA ALA A 70 27.50 -36.24 -26.84
C ALA A 70 28.05 -34.86 -27.20
N LEU A 71 27.18 -33.93 -27.65
CA LEU A 71 27.60 -32.57 -27.95
C LEU A 71 28.07 -31.84 -26.69
N LEU A 72 27.32 -31.93 -25.59
CA LEU A 72 27.66 -31.31 -24.31
C LEU A 72 29.00 -31.82 -23.78
N GLN A 73 29.20 -33.14 -23.74
CA GLN A 73 30.46 -33.75 -23.30
C GLN A 73 31.65 -33.45 -24.23
N SER A 74 31.39 -33.16 -25.51
CA SER A 74 32.44 -32.75 -26.46
C SER A 74 32.85 -31.28 -26.34
N LYS A 75 31.95 -30.43 -25.82
CA LYS A 75 32.12 -28.97 -25.78
C LYS A 75 32.39 -28.42 -24.39
N VAL A 76 31.96 -29.11 -23.34
CA VAL A 76 32.14 -28.73 -21.93
C VAL A 76 33.05 -29.76 -21.27
N SER A 77 34.15 -29.29 -20.69
CA SER A 77 35.16 -30.18 -20.09
C SER A 77 34.65 -30.82 -18.79
N LYS A 78 35.23 -31.98 -18.43
CA LYS A 78 34.93 -32.62 -17.13
C LYS A 78 35.29 -31.72 -15.94
N GLU A 79 36.31 -30.89 -16.09
CA GLU A 79 36.74 -29.90 -15.08
C GLU A 79 35.69 -28.79 -14.92
N SER A 80 35.07 -28.36 -16.02
CA SER A 80 33.93 -27.44 -16.03
C SER A 80 32.69 -28.04 -15.37
N ILE A 81 32.33 -29.29 -15.70
CA ILE A 81 31.20 -30.00 -15.07
C ILE A 81 31.43 -30.13 -13.55
N THR A 82 32.63 -30.56 -13.14
CA THR A 82 32.98 -30.71 -11.71
C THR A 82 32.93 -29.37 -10.99
N PHE A 83 33.38 -28.29 -11.63
CA PHE A 83 33.31 -26.96 -11.06
C PHE A 83 31.87 -26.48 -10.86
N ILE A 84 31.00 -26.63 -11.86
CA ILE A 84 29.58 -26.29 -11.75
C ILE A 84 28.93 -27.11 -10.62
N GLY A 85 29.22 -28.41 -10.56
CA GLY A 85 28.72 -29.30 -9.51
C GLY A 85 29.14 -28.84 -8.12
N ASN A 86 30.40 -28.46 -7.94
CA ASN A 86 30.87 -27.92 -6.66
C ASN A 86 30.15 -26.62 -6.25
N LEU A 87 29.86 -25.72 -7.21
CA LEU A 87 29.12 -24.48 -6.92
C LEU A 87 27.67 -24.74 -6.53
N ALA A 88 27.02 -25.71 -7.18
CA ALA A 88 25.64 -26.08 -6.93
C ALA A 88 25.47 -27.15 -5.83
N ALA A 89 26.58 -27.63 -5.24
CA ALA A 89 26.63 -28.76 -4.32
C ALA A 89 26.00 -30.06 -4.88
N LEU A 90 26.25 -30.35 -6.15
CA LEU A 90 25.82 -31.56 -6.86
C LEU A 90 27.03 -32.42 -7.27
N ASP A 91 26.80 -33.73 -7.42
CA ASP A 91 27.79 -34.60 -8.05
C ASP A 91 27.83 -34.39 -9.58
N ASN A 92 28.81 -35.00 -10.24
CA ASN A 92 29.01 -34.82 -11.69
C ASN A 92 27.86 -35.38 -12.54
N ASN A 93 27.18 -36.45 -12.10
CA ASN A 93 26.08 -37.04 -12.84
C ASN A 93 24.84 -36.15 -12.74
N ASP A 94 24.51 -35.70 -11.53
CA ASP A 94 23.38 -34.78 -11.29
C ASP A 94 23.61 -33.42 -11.96
N THR A 95 24.86 -32.95 -12.00
CA THR A 95 25.23 -31.74 -12.73
C THR A 95 25.03 -31.90 -14.23
N LEU A 96 25.44 -33.04 -14.79
CA LEU A 96 25.25 -33.34 -16.21
C LEU A 96 23.76 -33.42 -16.56
N ILE A 97 22.97 -34.15 -15.78
CA ILE A 97 21.51 -34.23 -15.96
C ILE A 97 20.88 -32.83 -15.88
N SER A 98 21.33 -31.99 -14.93
CA SER A 98 20.84 -30.61 -14.81
C SER A 98 21.15 -29.79 -16.05
N LEU A 99 22.38 -29.85 -16.57
CA LEU A 99 22.77 -29.14 -17.79
C LEU A 99 22.00 -29.64 -19.01
N GLU A 100 21.82 -30.94 -19.17
CA GLU A 100 21.00 -31.53 -20.25
C GLU A 100 19.55 -31.01 -20.19
N ASN A 101 18.95 -30.99 -19.01
CA ASN A 101 17.61 -30.44 -18.81
C ASN A 101 17.56 -28.93 -19.11
N CYS A 102 18.55 -28.14 -18.72
CA CYS A 102 18.61 -26.71 -19.05
C CYS A 102 18.71 -26.48 -20.56
N MET A 103 19.53 -27.28 -21.26
CA MET A 103 19.66 -27.20 -22.72
C MET A 103 18.38 -27.65 -23.43
N ALA A 104 17.72 -28.70 -22.93
CA ALA A 104 16.42 -29.11 -23.45
C ALA A 104 15.37 -27.99 -23.30
N THR A 105 15.29 -27.35 -22.13
CA THR A 105 14.41 -26.19 -21.92
C THR A 105 14.70 -25.05 -22.90
N LEU A 106 15.99 -24.78 -23.17
CA LEU A 106 16.40 -23.77 -24.16
C LEU A 106 15.94 -24.15 -25.57
N LEU A 107 16.16 -25.40 -25.97
CA LEU A 107 15.82 -25.90 -27.31
C LEU A 107 14.31 -25.92 -27.57
N GLU A 108 13.50 -26.17 -26.55
CA GLU A 108 12.04 -26.15 -26.67
C GLU A 108 11.49 -24.80 -27.13
N ILE A 109 12.17 -23.69 -26.80
CA ILE A 109 11.81 -22.33 -27.25
C ILE A 109 11.92 -22.20 -28.77
N PHE A 110 12.80 -22.98 -29.38
CA PHE A 110 13.04 -22.98 -30.82
C PHE A 110 12.30 -24.12 -31.54
N HIS A 111 11.19 -24.60 -30.96
CA HIS A 111 10.44 -25.76 -31.47
C HIS A 111 11.32 -27.01 -31.64
N ALA A 112 12.38 -27.18 -30.84
CA ALA A 112 13.18 -28.39 -30.83
C ALA A 112 12.87 -29.21 -29.56
N LYS A 113 12.42 -30.45 -29.73
CA LYS A 113 12.07 -31.35 -28.63
C LYS A 113 13.14 -32.42 -28.43
N VAL A 114 13.70 -32.46 -27.23
CA VAL A 114 14.65 -33.50 -26.83
C VAL A 114 13.90 -34.71 -26.27
N SER A 115 14.15 -35.91 -26.79
CA SER A 115 13.51 -37.14 -26.32
C SER A 115 14.33 -37.81 -25.20
N ASN A 116 13.68 -38.24 -24.13
CA ASN A 116 14.27 -39.04 -23.04
C ASN A 116 15.40 -38.33 -22.28
N VAL A 117 15.22 -37.05 -21.96
CA VAL A 117 16.14 -36.32 -21.06
C VAL A 117 16.13 -36.96 -19.67
N GLY A 118 17.28 -37.01 -19.01
CA GLY A 118 17.41 -37.58 -17.66
C GLY A 118 16.43 -36.97 -16.65
N SER A 119 15.87 -37.79 -15.75
CA SER A 119 14.90 -37.33 -14.76
C SER A 119 15.54 -36.39 -13.74
N LYS A 120 14.87 -35.25 -13.49
CA LYS A 120 15.24 -34.30 -12.44
C LYS A 120 14.59 -34.58 -11.08
N GLU A 121 13.78 -35.63 -10.95
CA GLU A 121 13.01 -35.93 -9.72
C GLU A 121 13.91 -36.14 -8.48
N ASN A 122 15.15 -36.58 -8.70
CA ASN A 122 16.11 -36.82 -7.62
C ASN A 122 17.08 -35.64 -7.38
N ILE A 123 17.01 -34.59 -8.21
CA ILE A 123 17.91 -33.44 -8.13
C ILE A 123 17.32 -32.39 -7.20
N ASN A 124 18.17 -31.80 -6.36
CA ASN A 124 17.75 -30.66 -5.54
C ASN A 124 17.27 -29.51 -6.43
N TYR A 125 15.99 -29.12 -6.27
CA TYR A 125 15.36 -28.09 -7.09
C TYR A 125 16.10 -26.74 -7.06
N PHE A 126 16.63 -26.33 -5.90
CA PHE A 126 17.37 -25.06 -5.79
C PHE A 126 18.71 -25.13 -6.53
N ALA A 127 19.41 -26.26 -6.44
CA ALA A 127 20.66 -26.49 -7.18
C ALA A 127 20.42 -26.48 -8.70
N TYR A 128 19.32 -27.07 -9.16
CA TYR A 128 18.91 -27.00 -10.57
C TYR A 128 18.64 -25.55 -11.01
N CYS A 129 17.89 -24.77 -10.22
CA CYS A 129 17.58 -23.37 -10.53
C CYS A 129 18.85 -22.51 -10.66
N HIS A 130 19.87 -22.76 -9.83
CA HIS A 130 21.17 -22.10 -9.92
C HIS A 130 21.86 -22.39 -11.27
N ILE A 131 21.87 -23.66 -11.70
CA ILE A 131 22.44 -24.07 -12.99
C ILE A 131 21.66 -23.46 -14.16
N GLU A 132 20.33 -23.47 -14.09
CA GLU A 132 19.45 -22.89 -15.10
C GLU A 132 19.71 -21.38 -15.27
N TYR A 133 19.74 -20.65 -14.16
CA TYR A 133 20.03 -19.22 -14.15
C TYR A 133 21.40 -18.92 -14.75
N MET A 134 22.43 -19.70 -14.40
CA MET A 134 23.77 -19.57 -14.97
C MET A 134 23.76 -19.80 -16.48
N VAL A 135 23.21 -20.93 -16.95
CA VAL A 135 23.18 -21.29 -18.39
C VAL A 135 22.53 -20.18 -19.20
N PHE A 136 21.36 -19.71 -18.77
CA PHE A 136 20.62 -18.68 -19.49
C PHE A 136 21.30 -17.31 -19.40
N SER A 137 21.98 -17.00 -18.29
CA SER A 137 22.81 -15.79 -18.19
C SER A 137 23.95 -15.81 -19.22
N VAL A 138 24.63 -16.94 -19.39
CA VAL A 138 25.69 -17.08 -20.38
C VAL A 138 25.12 -17.03 -21.81
N TYR A 139 23.95 -17.62 -22.04
CA TYR A 139 23.27 -17.54 -23.34
C TYR A 139 22.88 -16.11 -23.71
N GLY A 140 22.41 -15.29 -22.75
CA GLY A 140 22.12 -13.88 -23.00
C GLY A 140 23.36 -13.06 -23.37
N LEU A 141 24.53 -13.37 -22.77
CA LEU A 141 25.80 -12.76 -23.15
C LEU A 141 26.24 -13.18 -24.56
N TYR A 142 26.11 -14.48 -24.87
CA TYR A 142 26.37 -15.02 -26.21
C TYR A 142 25.54 -14.29 -27.27
N CYS A 143 24.23 -14.11 -27.04
CA CYS A 143 23.34 -13.41 -27.97
C CYS A 143 23.72 -11.94 -28.17
N ASN A 144 24.25 -11.27 -27.15
CA ASN A 144 24.74 -9.90 -27.29
C ASN A 144 25.98 -9.81 -28.18
N GLU A 145 26.85 -10.82 -28.12
CA GLU A 145 28.10 -10.84 -28.87
C GLU A 145 27.89 -11.23 -30.34
N THR A 146 27.05 -12.23 -30.61
CA THR A 146 26.84 -12.70 -31.99
C THR A 146 25.86 -11.85 -32.77
N LYS A 147 24.92 -11.16 -32.10
CA LYS A 147 23.80 -10.42 -32.70
C LYS A 147 22.82 -11.26 -33.54
N GLU A 148 23.10 -12.53 -33.78
CA GLU A 148 22.30 -13.45 -34.60
C GLU A 148 20.88 -13.66 -34.02
N HIS A 149 20.74 -13.45 -32.72
CA HIS A 149 19.52 -13.70 -31.96
C HIS A 149 18.80 -12.40 -31.55
N GLN A 150 18.82 -11.36 -32.39
CA GLN A 150 18.15 -10.07 -32.09
C GLN A 150 17.07 -9.73 -33.13
N SER A 151 16.03 -10.55 -33.21
CA SER A 151 14.85 -10.32 -34.05
C SER A 151 13.56 -10.25 -33.22
N GLU A 152 12.51 -9.63 -33.77
CA GLU A 152 11.20 -9.54 -33.09
C GLU A 152 10.64 -10.93 -32.78
N SER A 153 10.65 -11.83 -33.77
CA SER A 153 10.21 -13.22 -33.63
C SER A 153 10.97 -14.01 -32.58
N PHE A 154 12.26 -13.70 -32.39
CA PHE A 154 13.08 -14.36 -31.36
C PHE A 154 12.65 -13.90 -29.97
N LEU A 155 12.41 -12.60 -29.78
CA LEU A 155 12.02 -12.05 -28.49
C LEU A 155 10.61 -12.47 -28.09
N GLU A 156 9.68 -12.56 -29.05
CA GLU A 156 8.35 -13.13 -28.81
C GLU A 156 8.45 -14.57 -28.30
N LYS A 157 9.23 -15.42 -28.98
CA LYS A 157 9.46 -16.82 -28.57
C LYS A 157 10.09 -16.92 -27.17
N ILE A 158 11.09 -16.08 -26.88
CA ILE A 158 11.76 -16.08 -25.58
C ILE A 158 10.88 -15.49 -24.47
N ALA A 159 9.98 -14.56 -24.76
CA ALA A 159 9.07 -13.99 -23.79
C ALA A 159 7.98 -14.99 -23.32
N GLU A 160 7.70 -16.05 -24.08
CA GLU A 160 6.76 -17.12 -23.66
C GLU A 160 7.25 -17.95 -22.47
N ARG A 161 8.54 -17.85 -22.10
CA ARG A 161 9.12 -18.58 -20.97
C ARG A 161 9.90 -17.67 -20.02
N PRO A 162 9.86 -17.94 -18.69
CA PRO A 162 10.57 -17.14 -17.70
C PRO A 162 12.08 -17.47 -17.69
N LEU A 163 12.84 -16.94 -18.65
CA LEU A 163 14.30 -17.08 -18.71
C LEU A 163 15.02 -15.98 -17.90
N HIS A 164 14.90 -16.01 -16.57
CA HIS A 164 15.40 -14.91 -15.72
C HIS A 164 16.88 -14.57 -15.94
N GLY A 165 17.76 -15.57 -16.02
CA GLY A 165 19.19 -15.36 -16.25
C GLY A 165 19.47 -14.67 -17.60
N PHE A 166 18.74 -15.06 -18.65
CA PHE A 166 18.88 -14.48 -19.99
C PHE A 166 18.56 -12.98 -19.99
N PHE A 167 17.41 -12.59 -19.44
CA PHE A 167 17.03 -11.17 -19.41
C PHE A 167 17.92 -10.31 -18.49
N ASP A 168 18.56 -10.94 -17.50
CA ASP A 168 19.54 -10.29 -16.61
C ASP A 168 20.88 -10.01 -17.31
N THR A 169 21.18 -10.59 -18.48
CA THR A 169 22.43 -10.33 -19.23
C THR A 169 22.21 -9.79 -20.64
N PHE A 170 21.09 -10.11 -21.28
CA PHE A 170 20.75 -9.68 -22.63
C PHE A 170 20.57 -8.16 -22.75
N ILE A 171 20.95 -7.60 -23.89
CA ILE A 171 20.93 -6.17 -24.23
C ILE A 171 20.14 -6.01 -25.54
N LEU A 172 19.00 -5.32 -25.47
CA LEU A 172 18.20 -4.98 -26.64
C LEU A 172 18.81 -3.80 -27.40
N GLU A 173 18.94 -3.92 -28.72
CA GLU A 173 19.36 -2.82 -29.59
C GLU A 173 18.25 -1.75 -29.77
N ASP A 174 18.65 -0.48 -29.86
CA ASP A 174 17.73 0.67 -29.93
C ASP A 174 16.78 0.63 -31.16
N ASN A 175 17.23 0.09 -32.29
CA ASN A 175 16.44 -0.06 -33.52
C ASN A 175 15.27 -1.04 -33.33
N LEU A 176 15.53 -2.18 -32.69
CA LEU A 176 14.55 -3.21 -32.41
C LEU A 176 13.51 -2.70 -31.40
N VAL A 177 13.96 -2.01 -30.35
CA VAL A 177 13.05 -1.35 -29.40
C VAL A 177 12.14 -0.35 -30.11
N LYS A 178 12.69 0.49 -31.00
CA LYS A 178 11.88 1.46 -31.75
C LYS A 178 10.84 0.77 -32.62
N SER A 179 11.23 -0.30 -33.34
CA SER A 179 10.31 -1.10 -34.15
C SER A 179 9.13 -1.63 -33.32
N PHE A 180 9.41 -2.21 -32.15
CA PHE A 180 8.37 -2.66 -31.21
C PHE A 180 7.47 -1.51 -30.77
N VAL A 181 8.06 -0.39 -30.32
CA VAL A 181 7.33 0.76 -29.81
C VAL A 181 6.41 1.34 -30.88
N ASP A 182 6.87 1.44 -32.12
CA ASP A 182 6.11 1.96 -33.25
C ASP A 182 4.90 1.06 -33.59
N GLY A 183 5.05 -0.26 -33.42
CA GLY A 183 4.00 -1.26 -33.63
C GLY A 183 2.95 -1.38 -32.52
N ILE A 184 3.12 -0.69 -31.38
CA ILE A 184 2.17 -0.78 -30.25
C ILE A 184 0.81 -0.19 -30.62
N VAL A 185 -0.24 -0.99 -30.39
CA VAL A 185 -1.65 -0.56 -30.44
C VAL A 185 -2.27 -0.72 -29.05
N PRO A 186 -2.31 0.36 -28.22
CA PRO A 186 -2.70 0.26 -26.82
C PRO A 186 -4.10 -0.32 -26.57
N LEU A 187 -5.06 0.00 -27.45
CA LEU A 187 -6.41 -0.52 -27.35
C LEU A 187 -6.47 -2.05 -27.47
N GLU A 188 -5.64 -2.64 -28.33
CA GLU A 188 -5.60 -4.10 -28.48
C GLU A 188 -4.97 -4.76 -27.26
N ILE A 189 -3.93 -4.14 -26.67
CA ILE A 189 -3.35 -4.60 -25.39
C ILE A 189 -4.40 -4.54 -24.28
N LEU A 190 -5.16 -3.44 -24.21
CA LEU A 190 -6.21 -3.28 -23.21
C LEU A 190 -7.29 -4.36 -23.34
N LYS A 191 -7.77 -4.64 -24.56
CA LYS A 191 -8.80 -5.66 -24.83
C LYS A 191 -8.37 -7.10 -24.53
N GLN A 192 -7.06 -7.38 -24.50
CA GLN A 192 -6.55 -8.70 -24.07
C GLN A 192 -6.83 -8.97 -22.59
N ASN A 193 -7.04 -7.92 -21.78
CA ASN A 193 -7.34 -8.08 -20.38
C ASN A 193 -8.82 -8.43 -20.16
N ARG A 194 -9.08 -9.40 -19.28
CA ARG A 194 -10.44 -9.90 -18.97
C ARG A 194 -11.41 -8.82 -18.53
N ASP A 195 -10.94 -7.81 -17.80
CA ASP A 195 -11.80 -6.71 -17.29
C ASP A 195 -12.26 -5.78 -18.43
N PHE A 196 -11.52 -5.77 -19.54
CA PHE A 196 -11.74 -4.92 -20.71
C PHE A 196 -12.17 -5.70 -21.98
N ALA A 197 -12.25 -7.03 -21.89
CA ALA A 197 -12.58 -7.92 -23.01
C ALA A 197 -14.10 -7.98 -23.33
N TYR A 198 -14.97 -7.58 -22.40
CA TYR A 198 -16.42 -7.58 -22.60
C TYR A 198 -16.90 -6.39 -23.46
N ALA A 199 -18.05 -6.55 -24.12
CA ALA A 199 -18.59 -5.56 -25.05
C ALA A 199 -18.59 -4.13 -24.46
N ASP A 200 -17.86 -3.24 -25.15
CA ASP A 200 -17.71 -1.80 -24.90
C ASP A 200 -17.16 -1.38 -23.53
N THR A 201 -16.52 -2.24 -22.73
CA THR A 201 -15.85 -1.77 -21.49
C THR A 201 -14.60 -0.94 -21.80
N ALA A 202 -13.72 -1.41 -22.69
CA ALA A 202 -12.54 -0.66 -23.14
C ALA A 202 -12.90 0.69 -23.76
N ASN A 203 -13.90 0.72 -24.65
CA ASN A 203 -14.35 1.95 -25.32
C ASN A 203 -14.94 2.95 -24.31
N ARG A 204 -15.77 2.50 -23.36
CA ARG A 204 -16.32 3.37 -22.32
C ARG A 204 -15.25 3.97 -21.41
N TYR A 205 -14.25 3.19 -21.04
CA TYR A 205 -13.11 3.67 -20.25
C TYR A 205 -12.34 4.77 -20.99
N LEU A 206 -12.05 4.56 -22.28
CA LEU A 206 -11.38 5.57 -23.11
C LEU A 206 -12.26 6.82 -23.31
N ASP A 207 -13.56 6.65 -23.54
CA ASP A 207 -14.51 7.75 -23.61
C ASP A 207 -14.53 8.58 -22.32
N GLU A 208 -14.48 7.93 -21.15
CA GLU A 208 -14.47 8.60 -19.86
C GLU A 208 -13.19 9.41 -19.65
N ILE A 209 -12.03 8.84 -20.01
CA ILE A 209 -10.74 9.55 -19.95
C ILE A 209 -10.74 10.75 -20.90
N SER A 210 -11.20 10.57 -22.14
CA SER A 210 -11.17 11.61 -23.17
C SER A 210 -12.01 12.85 -22.83
N ARG A 211 -13.00 12.70 -21.94
CA ARG A 211 -13.90 13.78 -21.49
C ARG A 211 -13.35 14.56 -20.30
N LYS A 212 -12.24 14.11 -19.70
CA LYS A 212 -11.66 14.69 -18.48
C LYS A 212 -10.34 15.38 -18.79
N THR A 213 -10.06 16.42 -18.03
CA THR A 213 -8.75 17.09 -18.01
C THR A 213 -7.72 16.24 -17.25
N ASP A 214 -6.42 16.49 -17.49
CA ASP A 214 -5.34 15.83 -16.77
C ASP A 214 -5.50 15.94 -15.24
N ASP A 215 -5.90 17.12 -14.75
CA ASP A 215 -6.09 17.37 -13.32
C ASP A 215 -7.26 16.55 -12.75
N GLU A 216 -8.38 16.45 -13.49
CA GLU A 216 -9.52 15.60 -13.08
C GLU A 216 -9.16 14.11 -13.07
N ILE A 217 -8.30 13.66 -14.00
CA ILE A 217 -7.79 12.28 -14.02
C ILE A 217 -6.87 12.05 -12.83
N ILE A 218 -5.96 12.98 -12.53
CA ILE A 218 -4.99 12.88 -11.43
C ILE A 218 -5.70 12.86 -10.07
N ASP A 219 -6.71 13.70 -9.88
CA ASP A 219 -7.47 13.76 -8.62
C ASP A 219 -8.27 12.48 -8.34
N ASN A 220 -8.65 11.77 -9.41
CA ASN A 220 -9.41 10.52 -9.36
C ASN A 220 -8.59 9.31 -9.79
N LEU A 221 -7.26 9.40 -9.78
CA LEU A 221 -6.36 8.42 -10.40
C LEU A 221 -6.61 6.99 -9.91
N ASP A 222 -6.84 6.80 -8.61
CA ASP A 222 -7.11 5.47 -8.03
C ASP A 222 -8.39 4.83 -8.60
N SER A 223 -9.39 5.61 -9.03
CA SER A 223 -10.59 5.07 -9.69
C SER A 223 -10.32 4.58 -11.12
N PHE A 224 -9.32 5.14 -11.80
CA PHE A 224 -8.93 4.78 -13.17
C PHE A 224 -7.99 3.58 -13.25
N LEU A 225 -7.43 3.12 -12.13
CA LEU A 225 -6.37 2.11 -12.08
C LEU A 225 -6.85 0.68 -11.79
N THR A 226 -8.12 0.37 -12.07
CA THR A 226 -8.82 -0.92 -11.80
C THR A 226 -8.93 -1.30 -10.33
N SER A 227 -10.05 -1.91 -9.95
CA SER A 227 -10.33 -2.35 -8.57
C SER A 227 -9.55 -3.61 -8.15
N SER A 228 -8.96 -4.34 -9.11
CA SER A 228 -8.26 -5.62 -8.94
C SER A 228 -6.75 -5.46 -8.70
N GLY A 229 -6.19 -4.27 -8.91
CA GLY A 229 -4.82 -3.91 -8.52
C GLY A 229 -3.70 -4.43 -9.43
N ILE A 230 -3.96 -5.33 -10.37
CA ILE A 230 -2.99 -5.83 -11.36
C ILE A 230 -3.69 -5.98 -12.71
N LEU A 231 -3.13 -5.36 -13.75
CA LEU A 231 -3.59 -5.50 -15.13
C LEU A 231 -2.47 -6.19 -15.93
N PRO A 232 -2.32 -7.53 -15.86
CA PRO A 232 -1.21 -8.19 -16.52
C PRO A 232 -1.23 -7.90 -18.03
N ILE A 233 -0.12 -7.38 -18.55
CA ILE A 233 0.14 -7.24 -19.99
C ILE A 233 1.14 -8.31 -20.43
N ASN A 234 1.37 -8.42 -21.74
CA ASN A 234 2.32 -9.39 -22.28
C ASN A 234 3.75 -9.16 -21.70
N ASP A 235 4.41 -10.25 -21.30
CA ASP A 235 5.75 -10.26 -20.68
C ASP A 235 6.80 -9.49 -21.48
N ILE A 236 6.68 -9.46 -22.82
CA ILE A 236 7.56 -8.70 -23.71
C ILE A 236 7.67 -7.23 -23.30
N PHE A 237 6.58 -6.62 -22.84
CA PHE A 237 6.56 -5.20 -22.46
C PHE A 237 7.32 -4.93 -21.16
N TYR A 238 7.23 -5.83 -20.17
CA TYR A 238 8.04 -5.71 -18.96
C TYR A 238 9.52 -5.94 -19.25
N ILE A 239 9.83 -6.89 -20.15
CA ILE A 239 11.20 -7.15 -20.61
C ILE A 239 11.78 -5.90 -21.25
N LEU A 240 11.07 -5.29 -22.22
CA LEU A 240 11.47 -4.05 -22.88
C LEU A 240 11.70 -2.93 -21.86
N SER A 241 10.74 -2.72 -20.95
CA SER A 241 10.81 -1.71 -19.90
C SER A 241 12.05 -1.88 -19.02
N ARG A 242 12.26 -3.08 -18.46
CA ARG A 242 13.41 -3.39 -17.59
C ARG A 242 14.74 -3.23 -18.31
N ASN A 243 14.80 -3.66 -19.56
CA ASN A 243 16.02 -3.60 -20.35
C ASN A 243 16.45 -2.14 -20.63
N LEU A 244 15.49 -1.28 -21.01
CA LEU A 244 15.75 0.14 -21.22
C LEU A 244 16.22 0.86 -19.96
N LEU A 245 15.60 0.56 -18.81
CA LEU A 245 15.99 1.12 -17.51
C LEU A 245 17.40 0.68 -17.11
N LYS A 246 17.71 -0.62 -17.26
CA LYS A 246 19.04 -1.18 -16.98
C LYS A 246 20.12 -0.54 -17.85
N GLN A 247 19.82 -0.26 -19.12
CA GLN A 247 20.70 0.43 -20.05
C GLN A 247 20.74 1.97 -19.86
N LYS A 248 19.98 2.52 -18.91
CA LYS A 248 19.82 3.97 -18.69
C LYS A 248 19.33 4.73 -19.93
N LYS A 249 18.55 4.07 -20.79
CA LYS A 249 17.95 4.64 -22.01
C LYS A 249 16.65 5.36 -21.69
N LEU A 250 16.69 6.34 -20.78
CA LEU A 250 15.49 6.98 -20.21
C LEU A 250 14.60 7.66 -21.26
N GLY A 251 15.18 8.29 -22.30
CA GLY A 251 14.41 8.92 -23.37
C GLY A 251 13.55 7.93 -24.17
N LEU A 252 14.12 6.76 -24.51
CA LEU A 252 13.38 5.68 -25.18
C LEU A 252 12.34 5.06 -24.24
N TRP A 253 12.67 4.88 -22.96
CA TRP A 253 11.74 4.37 -21.96
C TRP A 253 10.53 5.29 -21.78
N ILE A 254 10.73 6.61 -21.70
CA ILE A 254 9.63 7.57 -21.62
C ILE A 254 8.81 7.57 -22.90
N SER A 255 9.46 7.49 -24.08
CA SER A 255 8.73 7.40 -25.36
C SER A 255 7.84 6.15 -25.41
N PHE A 256 8.34 5.02 -24.91
CA PHE A 256 7.59 3.78 -24.77
C PHE A 256 6.39 3.91 -23.81
N ILE A 257 6.58 4.48 -22.62
CA ILE A 257 5.50 4.74 -21.66
C ILE A 257 4.45 5.69 -22.23
N MET A 258 4.89 6.77 -22.90
CA MET A 258 3.97 7.73 -23.50
C MET A 258 3.17 7.09 -24.64
N LYS A 259 3.78 6.21 -25.44
CA LYS A 259 3.11 5.45 -26.53
C LYS A 259 2.01 4.52 -26.04
N MET A 260 2.05 4.06 -24.78
CA MET A 260 0.93 3.31 -24.22
C MET A 260 -0.33 4.15 -24.05
N GLU A 261 -0.23 5.47 -23.90
CA GLU A 261 -1.31 6.49 -23.85
C GLU A 261 -2.43 6.31 -22.79
N ILE A 262 -2.61 5.10 -22.27
CA ILE A 262 -3.72 4.69 -21.43
C ILE A 262 -3.20 4.54 -19.98
N PRO A 263 -3.74 5.29 -19.00
CA PRO A 263 -3.21 5.35 -17.64
C PRO A 263 -3.04 3.99 -16.96
N VAL A 264 -3.96 3.04 -17.16
CA VAL A 264 -3.84 1.69 -16.57
C VAL A 264 -2.67 0.89 -17.16
N LEU A 265 -2.42 0.99 -18.47
CA LEU A 265 -1.28 0.34 -19.12
C LEU A 265 0.04 1.00 -18.70
N GLN A 266 0.04 2.33 -18.61
CA GLN A 266 1.20 3.10 -18.12
C GLN A 266 1.54 2.71 -16.69
N ASN A 267 0.53 2.63 -15.80
CA ASN A 267 0.71 2.20 -14.41
C ASN A 267 1.32 0.79 -14.33
N GLU A 268 0.84 -0.14 -15.16
CA GLU A 268 1.34 -1.50 -15.16
C GLU A 268 2.84 -1.57 -15.51
N LEU A 269 3.28 -0.79 -16.50
CA LEU A 269 4.69 -0.73 -16.88
C LEU A 269 5.60 -0.17 -15.78
N LEU A 270 5.07 0.59 -14.83
CA LEU A 270 5.85 1.10 -13.70
C LEU A 270 6.27 -0.01 -12.72
N PHE A 271 5.62 -1.19 -12.74
CA PHE A 271 6.08 -2.36 -11.98
C PHE A 271 7.42 -2.92 -12.46
N ALA A 272 7.90 -2.49 -13.63
CA ALA A 272 9.27 -2.76 -14.06
C ALA A 272 10.32 -2.03 -13.20
N ILE A 273 9.92 -1.00 -12.45
CA ILE A 273 10.79 -0.21 -11.59
C ILE A 273 10.67 -0.74 -10.15
N ASP A 274 11.75 -1.33 -9.65
CA ASP A 274 11.85 -1.94 -8.33
C ASP A 274 12.62 -1.07 -7.31
N ASP A 275 13.28 -0.01 -7.77
CA ASP A 275 14.19 0.80 -6.96
C ASP A 275 13.83 2.29 -7.05
N TYR A 276 13.69 2.93 -5.89
CA TYR A 276 13.37 4.34 -5.75
C TYR A 276 14.38 5.26 -6.48
N THR A 277 15.66 4.87 -6.53
CA THR A 277 16.72 5.66 -7.20
C THR A 277 16.50 5.80 -8.71
N VAL A 278 15.77 4.86 -9.31
CA VAL A 278 15.41 4.90 -10.73
C VAL A 278 14.26 5.90 -10.95
N PHE A 279 13.31 5.99 -10.01
CA PHE A 279 12.24 6.99 -10.08
C PHE A 279 12.81 8.42 -10.05
N GLU A 280 13.78 8.69 -9.18
CA GLU A 280 14.49 9.98 -9.15
C GLU A 280 15.05 10.34 -10.53
N GLN A 281 15.80 9.43 -11.15
CA GLN A 281 16.41 9.65 -12.46
C GLN A 281 15.37 9.89 -13.56
N ILE A 282 14.27 9.13 -13.56
CA ILE A 282 13.18 9.29 -14.52
C ILE A 282 12.53 10.67 -14.36
N VAL A 283 12.18 11.06 -13.12
CA VAL A 283 11.52 12.33 -12.85
C VAL A 283 12.43 13.50 -13.23
N ASP A 284 13.71 13.47 -12.85
CA ASP A 284 14.67 14.51 -13.24
C ASP A 284 14.80 14.63 -14.76
N TYR A 285 14.86 13.50 -15.47
CA TYR A 285 14.93 13.49 -16.92
C TYR A 285 13.67 14.09 -17.56
N ILE A 286 12.48 13.73 -17.06
CA ILE A 286 11.20 14.29 -17.54
C ILE A 286 11.18 15.81 -17.31
N LEU A 287 11.58 16.26 -16.12
CA LEU A 287 11.57 17.67 -15.77
C LEU A 287 12.51 18.51 -16.63
N GLN A 288 13.65 17.94 -17.03
CA GLN A 288 14.62 18.62 -17.88
C GLN A 288 14.24 18.61 -19.37
N ASN A 289 13.66 17.53 -19.88
CA ASN A 289 13.56 17.30 -21.33
C ASN A 289 12.14 17.23 -21.88
N ASN A 290 11.14 16.82 -21.08
CA ASN A 290 9.83 16.40 -21.59
C ASN A 290 8.63 17.11 -20.93
N CYS A 291 8.84 18.14 -20.09
CA CYS A 291 7.79 18.88 -19.37
C CYS A 291 6.63 19.41 -20.22
N LYS A 292 6.84 19.62 -21.53
CA LYS A 292 5.83 20.18 -22.44
C LYS A 292 5.03 19.12 -23.20
N THR A 293 5.32 17.83 -22.99
CA THR A 293 4.60 16.74 -23.65
C THR A 293 3.18 16.65 -23.09
N PRO A 294 2.13 16.61 -23.92
CA PRO A 294 0.75 16.41 -23.45
C PRO A 294 0.64 15.18 -22.54
N HIS A 295 -0.22 15.25 -21.52
CA HIS A 295 -0.48 14.15 -20.57
C HIS A 295 0.72 13.68 -19.72
N ILE A 296 1.90 14.31 -19.82
CA ILE A 296 3.08 13.94 -19.02
C ILE A 296 2.82 14.08 -17.51
N LYS A 297 1.92 14.99 -17.12
CA LYS A 297 1.52 15.21 -15.73
C LYS A 297 0.81 13.97 -15.16
N ILE A 298 0.08 13.22 -15.98
CA ILE A 298 -0.54 11.94 -15.60
C ILE A 298 0.56 10.91 -15.31
N VAL A 299 1.57 10.79 -16.19
CA VAL A 299 2.72 9.90 -15.97
C VAL A 299 3.48 10.26 -14.70
N LEU A 300 3.72 11.55 -14.44
CA LEU A 300 4.33 12.01 -13.19
C LEU A 300 3.49 11.67 -11.96
N ALA A 301 2.15 11.70 -12.06
CA ALA A 301 1.26 11.31 -10.97
C ALA A 301 1.26 9.79 -10.72
N LEU A 302 1.36 8.99 -11.79
CA LEU A 302 1.55 7.54 -11.73
C LEU A 302 2.91 7.20 -11.10
N LEU A 303 3.99 7.87 -11.53
CA LEU A 303 5.32 7.74 -10.95
C LEU A 303 5.32 8.11 -9.47
N ARG A 304 4.65 9.21 -9.07
CA ARG A 304 4.49 9.58 -7.65
C ARG A 304 3.87 8.44 -6.83
N LYS A 305 2.78 7.85 -7.34
CA LYS A 305 2.10 6.74 -6.65
C LYS A 305 3.05 5.53 -6.51
N ARG A 306 3.61 5.06 -7.63
CA ARG A 306 4.49 3.87 -7.62
C ARG A 306 5.79 4.11 -6.85
N TRP A 307 6.35 5.32 -6.86
CA TRP A 307 7.53 5.65 -6.07
C TRP A 307 7.25 5.53 -4.57
N LEU A 308 6.12 6.06 -4.09
CA LEU A 308 5.72 5.87 -2.69
C LEU A 308 5.54 4.38 -2.35
N ASP A 309 4.84 3.62 -3.21
CA ASP A 309 4.66 2.18 -3.03
C ASP A 309 6.01 1.44 -3.00
N CYS A 310 6.95 1.82 -3.87
CA CYS A 310 8.30 1.28 -3.93
C CYS A 310 9.13 1.59 -2.67
N LEU A 311 9.02 2.79 -2.08
CA LEU A 311 9.66 3.10 -0.79
C LEU A 311 9.13 2.21 0.34
N ILE A 312 7.81 1.94 0.35
CA ILE A 312 7.16 1.05 1.32
C ILE A 312 7.60 -0.41 1.11
N GLU A 313 7.52 -0.90 -0.13
CA GLU A 313 7.94 -2.25 -0.51
C GLU A 313 9.41 -2.50 -0.18
N ASN A 314 10.30 -1.57 -0.52
CA ASN A 314 11.72 -1.67 -0.23
C ASN A 314 11.99 -1.71 1.29
N THR A 315 11.27 -0.91 2.07
CA THR A 315 11.35 -0.93 3.55
C THR A 315 10.84 -2.23 4.14
N LYS A 316 9.80 -2.81 3.55
CA LYS A 316 9.29 -4.12 3.98
C LYS A 316 10.28 -5.23 3.64
N ASN A 317 10.74 -5.30 2.39
CA ASN A 317 11.61 -6.35 1.88
C ASN A 317 12.90 -6.49 2.71
N ILE A 318 13.52 -5.36 3.09
CA ILE A 318 14.73 -5.40 3.91
C ILE A 318 14.43 -5.90 5.33
N LYS A 319 13.31 -5.49 5.93
CA LYS A 319 12.86 -5.98 7.25
C LYS A 319 12.50 -7.46 7.22
N ASP A 320 11.87 -7.93 6.16
CA ASP A 320 11.59 -9.36 5.96
C ASP A 320 12.91 -10.14 5.76
N SER A 321 13.88 -9.56 5.06
CA SER A 321 15.21 -10.18 4.83
C SER A 321 16.00 -10.41 6.13
N VAL A 322 15.92 -9.48 7.09
CA VAL A 322 16.54 -9.62 8.42
C VAL A 322 15.97 -10.82 9.21
N ASN A 323 14.75 -11.27 8.88
CA ASN A 323 14.07 -12.37 9.57
C ASN A 323 14.21 -13.73 8.88
N ILE A 324 15.01 -13.83 7.81
CA ILE A 324 15.24 -15.11 7.12
C ILE A 324 15.95 -16.09 8.06
N LYS A 325 15.48 -17.34 8.08
CA LYS A 325 16.12 -18.46 8.79
C LYS A 325 17.03 -19.25 7.84
N ASP A 326 17.97 -20.00 8.40
CA ASP A 326 18.84 -20.91 7.64
C ASP A 326 19.75 -20.22 6.60
N ILE A 327 20.37 -19.11 7.01
CA ILE A 327 21.39 -18.38 6.25
C ILE A 327 22.78 -18.63 6.82
N ASN A 328 23.82 -18.54 5.97
CA ASN A 328 25.21 -18.61 6.42
C ASN A 328 25.71 -17.24 6.96
N ASP A 329 26.88 -17.23 7.60
CA ASP A 329 27.45 -16.02 8.21
C ASP A 329 27.73 -14.90 7.19
N ASP A 330 28.16 -15.27 5.98
CA ASP A 330 28.38 -14.30 4.89
C ASP A 330 27.07 -13.61 4.49
N GLU A 331 26.02 -14.39 4.25
CA GLU A 331 24.67 -13.90 3.89
C GLU A 331 24.10 -12.99 4.97
N LYS A 332 24.25 -13.39 6.25
CA LYS A 332 23.82 -12.59 7.39
C LYS A 332 24.53 -11.23 7.43
N THR A 333 25.84 -11.22 7.21
CA THR A 333 26.65 -9.99 7.18
C THR A 333 26.15 -9.02 6.11
N TYR A 334 25.83 -9.52 4.91
CA TYR A 334 25.31 -8.67 3.83
C TYR A 334 23.90 -8.14 4.12
N ILE A 335 23.03 -8.93 4.73
CA ILE A 335 21.67 -8.50 5.10
C ILE A 335 21.71 -7.39 6.17
N GLU A 336 22.53 -7.57 7.22
CA GLU A 336 22.70 -6.56 8.28
C GLU A 336 23.26 -5.24 7.74
N LYS A 337 24.22 -5.32 6.83
CA LYS A 337 24.76 -4.15 6.14
C LYS A 337 23.71 -3.45 5.29
N ALA A 338 22.96 -4.21 4.49
CA ALA A 338 21.89 -3.69 3.65
C ALA A 338 20.79 -3.00 4.47
N ASN A 339 20.45 -3.51 5.66
CA ASN A 339 19.50 -2.85 6.56
C ASN A 339 20.03 -1.51 7.07
N SER A 340 21.27 -1.47 7.56
CA SER A 340 21.88 -0.25 8.08
C SER A 340 21.99 0.85 7.02
N GLU A 341 22.36 0.48 5.79
CA GLU A 341 22.41 1.42 4.67
C GLU A 341 21.02 1.88 4.23
N TRP A 342 20.02 0.99 4.24
CA TRP A 342 18.65 1.38 3.91
C TRP A 342 18.10 2.42 4.88
N GLU A 343 18.33 2.26 6.18
CA GLU A 343 17.89 3.24 7.18
C GLU A 343 18.47 4.64 6.89
N ALA A 344 19.76 4.72 6.55
CA ALA A 344 20.40 5.98 6.16
C ALA A 344 19.89 6.53 4.82
N MET A 345 19.59 5.65 3.85
CA MET A 345 19.09 6.05 2.54
C MET A 345 17.62 6.46 2.53
N LEU A 346 16.78 5.90 3.41
CA LEU A 346 15.34 6.10 3.40
C LEU A 346 14.97 7.56 3.65
N GLU A 347 15.61 8.20 4.64
CA GLU A 347 15.39 9.63 4.93
C GLU A 347 15.71 10.51 3.72
N LYS A 348 16.87 10.26 3.09
CA LYS A 348 17.28 10.96 1.86
C LYS A 348 16.29 10.71 0.71
N GLY A 349 15.86 9.46 0.53
CA GLY A 349 14.91 9.06 -0.52
C GLY A 349 13.54 9.72 -0.34
N ILE A 350 13.05 9.83 0.89
CA ILE A 350 11.82 10.55 1.23
C ILE A 350 11.99 12.05 0.93
N SER A 351 13.12 12.65 1.30
CA SER A 351 13.39 14.07 1.05
C SER A 351 13.39 14.38 -0.44
N ILE A 352 14.07 13.56 -1.25
CA ILE A 352 14.08 13.69 -2.71
C ILE A 352 12.66 13.51 -3.27
N PHE A 353 11.93 12.48 -2.81
CA PHE A 353 10.54 12.25 -3.23
C PHE A 353 9.66 13.49 -3.00
N VAL A 354 9.70 14.08 -1.80
CA VAL A 354 8.93 15.29 -1.47
C VAL A 354 9.34 16.46 -2.34
N GLN A 355 10.64 16.75 -2.45
CA GLN A 355 11.15 17.88 -3.21
C GLN A 355 10.82 17.78 -4.69
N GLN A 356 10.98 16.60 -5.30
CA GLN A 356 10.67 16.42 -6.72
C GLN A 356 9.18 16.57 -6.98
N ASN A 357 8.31 16.03 -6.12
CA ASN A 357 6.87 16.20 -6.26
C ASN A 357 6.43 17.67 -6.10
N LEU A 358 7.07 18.45 -5.24
CA LEU A 358 6.78 19.89 -5.09
C LEU A 358 7.23 20.72 -6.30
N LYS A 359 8.14 20.22 -7.15
CA LYS A 359 8.46 20.85 -8.45
C LYS A 359 7.38 20.59 -9.50
N VAL A 360 6.62 19.50 -9.37
CA VAL A 360 5.64 19.04 -10.36
C VAL A 360 4.22 19.48 -10.00
N PHE A 361 3.85 19.30 -8.75
CA PHE A 361 2.50 19.53 -8.24
C PHE A 361 2.50 20.73 -7.31
N SER A 362 1.39 21.47 -7.26
CA SER A 362 1.25 22.55 -6.29
C SER A 362 1.39 22.00 -4.86
N PRO A 363 1.93 22.79 -3.91
CA PRO A 363 2.05 22.36 -2.51
C PRO A 363 0.74 21.85 -1.94
N THR A 364 -0.38 22.53 -2.26
CA THR A 364 -1.73 22.10 -1.90
C THR A 364 -2.08 20.73 -2.46
N ALA A 365 -1.97 20.52 -3.78
CA ALA A 365 -2.38 19.27 -4.41
C ALA A 365 -1.57 18.07 -3.90
N PHE A 366 -0.25 18.24 -3.78
CA PHE A 366 0.63 17.19 -3.26
C PHE A 366 0.34 16.87 -1.79
N SER A 367 0.17 17.89 -0.96
CA SER A 367 -0.13 17.72 0.46
C SER A 367 -1.49 17.04 0.69
N LYS A 368 -2.53 17.40 -0.08
CA LYS A 368 -3.83 16.70 -0.07
C LYS A 368 -3.66 15.22 -0.43
N TRP A 369 -2.85 14.91 -1.44
CA TRP A 369 -2.59 13.53 -1.85
C TRP A 369 -1.84 12.72 -0.77
N CYS A 370 -0.80 13.29 -0.16
CA CYS A 370 -0.02 12.64 0.91
C CYS A 370 -0.85 12.35 2.16
N LEU A 371 -1.71 13.28 2.57
CA LEU A 371 -2.47 13.18 3.82
C LEU A 371 -3.72 12.29 3.70
N LYS A 372 -4.15 11.94 2.47
CA LYS A 372 -5.14 10.88 2.24
C LYS A 372 -4.61 9.48 2.58
N LYS A 373 -3.28 9.28 2.57
CA LYS A 373 -2.68 7.95 2.82
C LYS A 373 -2.74 7.62 4.32
N SER A 374 -3.34 6.48 4.65
CA SER A 374 -3.57 6.08 6.05
C SER A 374 -2.32 5.46 6.68
N ILE A 375 -2.02 5.91 7.91
CA ILE A 375 -1.23 5.13 8.86
C ILE A 375 -2.12 3.96 9.31
N PHE A 376 -1.60 2.74 9.21
CA PHE A 376 -2.34 1.55 9.64
C PHE A 376 -2.33 1.45 11.16
N ASP A 377 -3.47 1.09 11.73
CA ASP A 377 -3.61 0.80 13.16
C ASP A 377 -2.69 -0.36 13.57
N ASN A 378 -2.09 -0.22 14.76
CA ASN A 378 -1.17 -1.18 15.37
C ASN A 378 -1.88 -2.44 15.91
N SER A 379 -3.21 -2.55 15.81
CA SER A 379 -3.95 -3.74 16.25
C SER A 379 -3.48 -5.04 15.57
N ARG A 380 -2.94 -4.98 14.36
CA ARG A 380 -2.17 -6.07 13.71
C ARG A 380 -0.82 -5.55 13.19
N LYS A 381 0.22 -5.67 14.00
CA LYS A 381 1.60 -5.36 13.60
C LYS A 381 2.12 -6.42 12.63
N THR A 382 2.13 -6.10 11.34
CA THR A 382 2.77 -6.87 10.27
C THR A 382 3.97 -6.09 9.75
N THR A 383 4.92 -6.72 9.06
CA THR A 383 6.04 -5.99 8.45
C THR A 383 5.52 -4.93 7.46
N GLN A 384 4.43 -5.21 6.75
CA GLN A 384 3.79 -4.26 5.84
C GLN A 384 3.26 -3.02 6.58
N SER A 385 2.53 -3.19 7.68
CA SER A 385 1.99 -2.05 8.42
C SER A 385 3.10 -1.21 9.07
N VAL A 386 4.15 -1.86 9.56
CA VAL A 386 5.34 -1.17 10.08
C VAL A 386 6.05 -0.37 8.99
N ALA A 387 6.30 -0.97 7.82
CA ALA A 387 6.97 -0.29 6.70
C ALA A 387 6.15 0.91 6.20
N ASN A 388 4.84 0.75 6.00
CA ASN A 388 3.94 1.82 5.62
C ASN A 388 4.01 3.00 6.61
N ASN A 389 3.88 2.71 7.90
CA ASN A 389 3.83 3.75 8.92
C ASN A 389 5.13 4.54 9.01
N ILE A 390 6.29 3.88 8.86
CA ILE A 390 7.60 4.55 8.82
C ILE A 390 7.69 5.50 7.62
N VAL A 391 7.36 5.02 6.42
CA VAL A 391 7.49 5.82 5.19
C VAL A 391 6.49 6.99 5.20
N ILE A 392 5.23 6.75 5.52
CA ILE A 392 4.20 7.79 5.55
C ILE A 392 4.51 8.85 6.60
N ALA A 393 4.96 8.46 7.81
CA ALA A 393 5.38 9.42 8.82
C ALA A 393 6.58 10.27 8.35
N GLY A 394 7.59 9.64 7.75
CA GLY A 394 8.74 10.38 7.21
C GLY A 394 8.36 11.34 6.09
N VAL A 395 7.43 10.95 5.20
CA VAL A 395 6.90 11.84 4.15
C VAL A 395 6.21 13.06 4.76
N TRP A 396 5.42 12.86 5.82
CA TRP A 396 4.75 13.96 6.51
C TRP A 396 5.73 14.91 7.19
N ASP A 397 6.72 14.36 7.92
CA ASP A 397 7.74 15.15 8.60
C ASP A 397 8.58 15.97 7.61
N CYS A 398 8.94 15.38 6.46
CA CYS A 398 9.67 16.08 5.42
C CYS A 398 8.81 17.15 4.72
N LEU A 399 7.53 16.86 4.45
CA LEU A 399 6.61 17.83 3.84
C LEU A 399 6.47 19.09 4.71
N LEU A 400 6.42 18.94 6.04
CA LEU A 400 6.38 20.05 7.00
C LEU A 400 7.61 20.98 6.93
N GLN A 401 8.75 20.47 6.47
CA GLN A 401 9.98 21.26 6.33
C GLN A 401 10.00 22.09 5.04
N HIS A 402 9.20 21.70 4.03
CA HIS A 402 9.27 22.27 2.69
C HIS A 402 8.06 23.11 2.28
N VAL A 403 6.93 22.99 2.99
CA VAL A 403 5.69 23.67 2.64
C VAL A 403 5.31 24.68 3.71
N CYS A 404 5.03 25.92 3.30
CA CYS A 404 4.39 26.89 4.18
C CYS A 404 2.91 26.55 4.29
N TRP A 405 2.49 26.05 5.45
CA TRP A 405 1.10 25.65 5.69
C TRP A 405 0.10 26.82 5.50
N LYS A 406 0.55 28.08 5.62
CA LYS A 406 -0.28 29.28 5.45
C LYS A 406 -0.78 29.47 4.02
N ASP A 407 0.01 29.02 3.05
CA ASP A 407 -0.27 29.17 1.63
C ASP A 407 -1.08 27.98 1.08
N LEU A 408 -1.38 26.99 1.93
CA LEU A 408 -2.15 25.82 1.55
C LEU A 408 -3.64 26.15 1.47
N ASP A 409 -4.24 25.80 0.34
CA ASP A 409 -5.67 25.95 0.12
C ASP A 409 -6.43 24.77 0.75
N THR A 410 -7.07 25.07 1.89
CA THR A 410 -7.87 24.14 2.69
C THR A 410 -9.29 23.95 2.17
N SER A 411 -9.73 24.73 1.17
CA SER A 411 -11.07 24.58 0.60
C SER A 411 -11.29 23.19 0.01
N ASN A 412 -12.49 22.63 0.25
CA ASN A 412 -12.90 21.32 -0.25
C ASN A 412 -11.87 20.20 0.02
N SER A 413 -11.24 20.23 1.20
CA SER A 413 -10.20 19.25 1.59
C SER A 413 -10.76 18.12 2.46
N ASP A 414 -10.01 17.03 2.55
CA ASP A 414 -10.29 15.97 3.53
C ASP A 414 -10.00 16.47 4.96
N TYR A 415 -10.68 15.90 5.96
CA TYR A 415 -10.56 16.33 7.35
C TYR A 415 -9.12 16.20 7.88
N ARG A 416 -8.35 15.19 7.44
CA ARG A 416 -6.95 15.01 7.87
C ARG A 416 -6.03 16.10 7.34
N PHE A 417 -6.29 16.57 6.12
CA PHE A 417 -5.57 17.71 5.54
C PHE A 417 -5.78 18.98 6.36
N ILE A 418 -7.02 19.20 6.82
CA ILE A 418 -7.35 20.36 7.64
C ILE A 418 -6.74 20.22 9.03
N LEU A 419 -6.83 19.05 9.67
CA LEU A 419 -6.16 18.77 10.95
C LEU A 419 -4.66 19.03 10.89
N PHE A 420 -4.00 18.66 9.79
CA PHE A 420 -2.60 18.99 9.56
C PHE A 420 -2.36 20.51 9.56
N CYS A 421 -3.15 21.27 8.81
CA CYS A 421 -3.05 22.74 8.76
C CYS A 421 -3.32 23.36 10.14
N ILE A 422 -4.29 22.84 10.88
CA ILE A 422 -4.58 23.24 12.27
C ILE A 422 -3.37 22.98 13.16
N SER A 423 -2.79 21.78 13.10
CA SER A 423 -1.64 21.41 13.95
C SER A 423 -0.43 22.31 13.71
N SER A 424 -0.18 22.69 12.45
CA SER A 424 0.90 23.60 12.08
C SER A 424 0.60 25.04 12.52
N CYS A 425 -0.64 25.47 12.34
CA CYS A 425 -1.15 26.77 12.79
C CYS A 425 -0.96 26.97 14.30
N LEU A 426 -1.34 25.98 15.11
CA LEU A 426 -1.26 26.06 16.57
C LEU A 426 0.19 26.08 17.10
N LYS A 427 1.16 25.53 16.36
CA LYS A 427 2.59 25.56 16.74
C LYS A 427 3.21 26.96 16.68
N GLU A 428 2.65 27.88 15.91
CA GLU A 428 3.21 29.24 15.75
C GLU A 428 2.83 30.22 16.87
N GLY A 429 1.91 29.82 17.78
CA GLY A 429 1.55 30.56 18.98
C GLY A 429 0.68 31.81 18.75
N LYS A 430 1.07 32.73 17.86
CA LYS A 430 0.28 33.93 17.52
C LYS A 430 -0.41 33.77 16.17
N VAL A 431 -1.70 33.43 16.20
CA VAL A 431 -2.53 33.23 15.02
C VAL A 431 -3.66 34.27 15.01
N ALA A 432 -3.95 34.83 13.83
CA ALA A 432 -5.10 35.71 13.64
C ALA A 432 -6.43 34.94 13.81
N GLU A 433 -7.40 35.54 14.49
CA GLU A 433 -8.70 34.92 14.75
C GLU A 433 -9.43 34.56 13.44
N GLU A 434 -9.28 35.38 12.38
CA GLU A 434 -9.90 35.07 11.08
C GLU A 434 -9.41 33.73 10.51
N LYS A 435 -8.12 33.40 10.68
CA LYS A 435 -7.54 32.15 10.16
C LYS A 435 -7.98 30.94 10.98
N LEU A 436 -8.12 31.10 12.30
CA LEU A 436 -8.69 30.04 13.15
C LEU A 436 -10.13 29.74 12.75
N LEU A 437 -10.93 30.78 12.50
CA LEU A 437 -12.33 30.64 12.08
C LEU A 437 -12.45 30.01 10.68
N GLU A 438 -11.57 30.37 9.74
CA GLU A 438 -11.47 29.77 8.41
C GLU A 438 -11.20 28.25 8.52
N LEU A 439 -10.15 27.85 9.23
CA LEU A 439 -9.79 26.45 9.41
C LEU A 439 -10.89 25.65 10.11
N SER A 440 -11.61 26.27 11.07
CA SER A 440 -12.74 25.62 11.73
C SER A 440 -13.91 25.39 10.78
N LYS A 441 -14.25 26.37 9.92
CA LYS A 441 -15.29 26.23 8.91
C LYS A 441 -14.93 25.19 7.84
N ASP A 442 -13.66 25.13 7.45
CA ASP A 442 -13.18 24.11 6.52
C ASP A 442 -13.30 22.72 7.15
N MET A 443 -12.98 22.57 8.44
CA MET A 443 -13.17 21.32 9.18
C MET A 443 -14.65 20.93 9.25
N GLU A 444 -15.55 21.86 9.57
CA GLU A 444 -17.01 21.65 9.53
C GLU A 444 -17.47 21.18 8.14
N THR A 445 -16.93 21.77 7.07
CA THR A 445 -17.22 21.38 5.69
C THR A 445 -16.71 19.97 5.39
N ALA A 446 -15.50 19.63 5.82
CA ALA A 446 -14.86 18.35 5.57
C ALA A 446 -15.58 17.18 6.25
N ILE A 447 -16.00 17.33 7.50
CA ILE A 447 -16.78 16.29 8.20
C ILE A 447 -18.21 16.16 7.66
N GLY A 448 -18.68 17.15 6.88
CA GLY A 448 -19.97 17.12 6.18
C GLY A 448 -19.96 16.35 4.84
N ARG A 449 -18.78 15.99 4.31
CA ARG A 449 -18.64 15.35 3.00
C ARG A 449 -19.09 13.88 3.01
N ASP A 450 -19.51 13.38 1.85
CA ASP A 450 -19.98 11.99 1.67
C ASP A 450 -18.93 10.92 1.95
N ASP A 451 -17.65 11.27 1.79
CA ASP A 451 -16.49 10.41 1.97
C ASP A 451 -15.87 10.52 3.38
N PHE A 452 -16.52 11.21 4.33
CA PHE A 452 -16.02 11.32 5.70
C PHE A 452 -16.04 9.97 6.44
N ILE A 453 -14.85 9.49 6.79
CA ILE A 453 -14.64 8.26 7.56
C ILE A 453 -13.56 8.52 8.61
N TRP A 454 -13.87 8.22 9.87
CA TRP A 454 -12.93 8.29 10.99
C TRP A 454 -13.05 7.03 11.87
N SER A 455 -12.03 6.75 12.67
CA SER A 455 -12.02 5.61 13.60
C SER A 455 -12.85 5.94 14.84
N MET A 456 -13.92 5.19 15.09
CA MET A 456 -14.80 5.35 16.27
C MET A 456 -14.25 4.64 17.51
N ASN A 457 -12.97 4.26 17.49
CA ASN A 457 -12.30 3.68 18.63
C ASN A 457 -11.67 4.82 19.46
N LEU A 458 -11.64 4.65 20.79
CA LEU A 458 -10.86 5.53 21.69
C LEU A 458 -9.38 5.12 21.70
N ASP A 459 -8.77 5.06 20.52
CA ASP A 459 -7.34 4.85 20.35
C ASP A 459 -6.57 6.19 20.34
N GLU A 460 -5.24 6.11 20.54
CA GLU A 460 -4.38 7.30 20.62
C GLU A 460 -4.44 8.17 19.35
N THR A 461 -4.65 7.56 18.18
CA THR A 461 -4.74 8.28 16.91
C THR A 461 -6.01 9.14 16.87
N SER A 462 -7.14 8.54 17.20
CA SER A 462 -8.45 9.20 17.19
C SER A 462 -8.52 10.31 18.24
N LEU A 463 -7.96 10.05 19.43
CA LEU A 463 -7.82 11.08 20.48
C LEU A 463 -6.92 12.23 20.03
N LYS A 464 -5.80 11.96 19.35
CA LYS A 464 -4.91 13.00 18.82
C LYS A 464 -5.60 13.87 17.77
N GLU A 465 -6.37 13.27 16.87
CA GLU A 465 -7.16 13.98 15.85
C GLU A 465 -8.21 14.90 16.51
N MET A 466 -9.02 14.36 17.43
CA MET A 466 -10.04 15.14 18.15
C MET A 466 -9.42 16.26 18.99
N ARG A 467 -8.34 15.98 19.74
CA ARG A 467 -7.62 17.00 20.54
C ARG A 467 -7.02 18.10 19.68
N CYS A 468 -6.55 17.78 18.47
CA CYS A 468 -6.03 18.77 17.53
C CYS A 468 -7.12 19.79 17.14
N TRP A 469 -8.31 19.31 16.78
CA TRP A 469 -9.42 20.20 16.47
C TRP A 469 -9.93 20.95 17.71
N LEU A 470 -10.02 20.27 18.84
CA LEU A 470 -10.41 20.86 20.12
C LEU A 470 -9.50 22.03 20.51
N ASN A 471 -8.19 21.89 20.35
CA ASN A 471 -7.24 22.96 20.65
C ASN A 471 -7.54 24.21 19.81
N LEU A 472 -7.92 24.06 18.54
CA LEU A 472 -8.35 25.19 17.72
C LEU A 472 -9.67 25.78 18.24
N ILE A 473 -10.67 24.94 18.50
CA ILE A 473 -11.99 25.36 18.99
C ILE A 473 -11.85 26.16 20.30
N SER A 474 -10.96 25.75 21.19
CA SER A 474 -10.73 26.40 22.49
C SER A 474 -10.16 27.82 22.39
N LEU A 475 -9.62 28.20 21.23
CA LEU A 475 -9.10 29.55 20.95
C LEU A 475 -10.13 30.46 20.28
N LEU A 476 -11.27 29.92 19.84
CA LEU A 476 -12.37 30.69 19.27
C LEU A 476 -13.26 31.27 20.38
N ASN A 477 -14.26 32.07 19.98
CA ASN A 477 -15.28 32.60 20.88
C ASN A 477 -15.90 31.49 21.74
N LYS A 478 -16.06 31.71 23.05
CA LYS A 478 -16.67 30.76 24.00
C LYS A 478 -18.05 30.22 23.61
N ARG A 479 -18.80 30.92 22.74
CA ARG A 479 -20.08 30.44 22.20
C ARG A 479 -19.93 29.40 21.09
N TYR A 480 -18.77 29.35 20.44
CA TYR A 480 -18.53 28.53 19.26
C TYR A 480 -18.77 27.03 19.47
N PRO A 481 -18.39 26.39 20.61
CA PRO A 481 -18.71 24.98 20.85
C PRO A 481 -20.21 24.65 20.77
N LEU A 482 -21.07 25.53 21.30
CA LEU A 482 -22.51 25.35 21.26
C LEU A 482 -23.07 25.61 19.86
N GLU A 483 -22.57 26.64 19.17
CA GLU A 483 -22.92 26.89 17.76
C GLU A 483 -22.50 25.73 16.85
N LEU A 484 -21.32 25.14 17.09
CA LEU A 484 -20.82 23.98 16.37
C LEU A 484 -21.73 22.78 16.60
N LEU A 485 -22.12 22.52 17.85
CA LEU A 485 -23.08 21.47 18.17
C LEU A 485 -24.38 21.71 17.39
N ASP A 486 -25.02 22.86 17.56
CA ASP A 486 -26.31 23.19 16.93
C ASP A 486 -26.30 23.08 15.39
N ARG A 487 -25.22 23.49 14.73
CA ARG A 487 -25.08 23.39 13.26
C ARG A 487 -24.88 21.97 12.74
N ASN A 488 -24.43 21.06 13.59
CA ASN A 488 -24.10 19.69 13.21
C ASN A 488 -25.17 18.68 13.68
N LEU A 489 -26.15 19.10 14.49
CA LEU A 489 -27.27 18.26 14.91
C LEU A 489 -28.31 18.08 13.79
N THR A 490 -28.81 16.87 13.67
CA THR A 490 -29.96 16.56 12.80
C THR A 490 -31.23 16.44 13.60
N ILE A 491 -32.31 16.98 13.06
CA ILE A 491 -33.65 16.78 13.59
C ILE A 491 -34.23 15.56 12.91
N TRP A 492 -34.39 14.47 13.65
CA TRP A 492 -35.02 13.24 13.18
C TRP A 492 -36.54 13.37 13.31
N GLU A 493 -37.20 13.84 12.25
CA GLU A 493 -38.66 13.82 12.15
C GLU A 493 -39.10 12.40 11.75
N GLY A 494 -39.61 11.62 12.72
CA GLY A 494 -39.97 10.21 12.52
C GLY A 494 -40.85 9.94 11.28
N TYR A 495 -40.64 8.75 10.69
CA TYR A 495 -41.04 8.25 9.36
C TYR A 495 -40.10 8.65 8.20
N ASN A 496 -39.12 7.78 7.92
CA ASN A 496 -38.00 8.06 7.02
C ASN A 496 -38.27 7.73 5.54
N THR A 497 -38.21 8.76 4.70
CA THR A 497 -37.81 8.68 3.28
C THR A 497 -36.29 8.76 3.10
N THR A 498 -35.51 8.97 4.17
CA THR A 498 -34.05 9.06 4.14
C THR A 498 -33.41 7.66 4.09
N PRO A 499 -32.55 7.35 3.10
CA PRO A 499 -31.85 6.08 3.04
C PRO A 499 -30.93 5.86 4.25
N LEU A 500 -30.83 4.62 4.75
CA LEU A 500 -29.96 4.23 5.89
C LEU A 500 -28.52 4.75 5.76
N LYS A 501 -27.95 4.75 4.55
CA LYS A 501 -26.61 5.29 4.27
C LYS A 501 -26.47 6.78 4.66
N GLY A 502 -27.50 7.58 4.40
CA GLY A 502 -27.52 8.99 4.80
C GLY A 502 -27.59 9.16 6.31
N ILE A 503 -28.31 8.27 6.99
CA ILE A 503 -28.43 8.25 8.47
C ILE A 503 -27.07 7.98 9.11
N TYR A 504 -26.40 6.90 8.71
CA TYR A 504 -25.09 6.53 9.26
C TYR A 504 -24.02 7.61 9.04
N LYS A 505 -24.05 8.27 7.88
CA LYS A 505 -23.15 9.38 7.57
C LYS A 505 -23.33 10.51 8.59
N GLN A 506 -24.57 10.88 8.85
CA GLN A 506 -24.88 11.99 9.73
C GLN A 506 -24.59 11.68 11.20
N GLN A 507 -24.90 10.46 11.66
CA GLN A 507 -24.53 9.99 13.01
C GLN A 507 -23.01 9.96 13.22
N ARG A 508 -22.25 9.54 12.21
CA ARG A 508 -20.78 9.55 12.26
C ARG A 508 -20.23 10.96 12.47
N ARG A 509 -20.80 11.96 11.80
CA ARG A 509 -20.45 13.37 11.95
C ARG A 509 -20.81 13.88 13.35
N GLU A 510 -22.03 13.63 13.80
CA GLU A 510 -22.50 14.03 15.15
C GLU A 510 -21.63 13.40 16.25
N CYS A 511 -21.34 12.11 16.14
CA CYS A 511 -20.44 11.39 17.05
C CYS A 511 -19.07 12.06 17.15
N PHE A 512 -18.46 12.41 16.02
CA PHE A 512 -17.14 13.06 15.98
C PHE A 512 -17.16 14.43 16.67
N VAL A 513 -18.17 15.26 16.36
CA VAL A 513 -18.35 16.59 16.97
C VAL A 513 -18.59 16.47 18.47
N MET A 514 -19.55 15.64 18.89
CA MET A 514 -19.89 15.46 20.30
C MET A 514 -18.71 14.89 21.10
N SER A 515 -17.96 13.95 20.54
CA SER A 515 -16.77 13.38 21.19
C SER A 515 -15.67 14.43 21.33
N THR A 516 -15.42 15.22 20.28
CA THR A 516 -14.47 16.33 20.33
C THR A 516 -14.86 17.36 21.39
N LEU A 517 -16.14 17.73 21.47
CA LEU A 517 -16.64 18.68 22.46
C LEU A 517 -16.64 18.12 23.89
N ALA A 518 -16.85 16.82 24.07
CA ALA A 518 -16.73 16.17 25.37
C ALA A 518 -15.29 16.21 25.91
N LEU A 519 -14.28 16.23 25.04
CA LEU A 519 -12.88 16.40 25.44
C LEU A 519 -12.54 17.84 25.88
N LEU A 520 -13.41 18.83 25.63
CA LEU A 520 -13.21 20.22 26.08
C LEU A 520 -13.03 20.33 27.60
N PHE A 521 -13.62 19.41 28.36
CA PHE A 521 -13.49 19.39 29.82
C PHE A 521 -12.07 19.05 30.30
N GLU A 522 -11.18 18.54 29.44
CA GLU A 522 -9.73 18.39 29.71
C GLU A 522 -9.00 19.74 29.75
N LYS A 523 -9.62 20.83 29.28
CA LYS A 523 -9.02 22.18 29.20
C LYS A 523 -9.49 23.07 30.36
N ASP A 524 -8.80 23.00 31.49
CA ASP A 524 -9.16 23.82 32.66
C ASP A 524 -9.09 25.32 32.36
N ASP A 525 -8.09 25.76 31.59
CA ASP A 525 -7.91 27.18 31.23
C ASP A 525 -9.02 27.76 30.33
N TYR A 526 -9.90 26.93 29.76
CA TYR A 526 -11.01 27.38 28.92
C TYR A 526 -12.17 27.95 29.75
N PHE A 527 -12.37 27.43 30.97
CA PHE A 527 -13.50 27.79 31.84
C PHE A 527 -13.10 28.84 32.87
N GLU A 528 -13.99 29.80 33.15
CA GLU A 528 -13.76 30.77 34.22
C GLU A 528 -13.97 30.17 35.62
N ASN A 529 -14.80 29.14 35.73
CA ASN A 529 -15.13 28.47 36.98
C ASN A 529 -15.84 27.12 36.74
N ASP A 530 -15.87 26.28 37.78
CA ASP A 530 -16.52 24.96 37.74
C ASP A 530 -18.04 25.01 37.49
N LYS A 531 -18.69 26.14 37.80
CA LYS A 531 -20.12 26.31 37.52
C LYS A 531 -20.38 26.43 36.02
N GLU A 532 -19.57 27.19 35.28
CA GLU A 532 -19.60 27.24 33.81
C GLU A 532 -19.35 25.85 33.22
N LYS A 533 -18.32 25.16 33.72
CA LYS A 533 -17.96 23.79 33.34
C LYS A 533 -19.14 22.82 33.53
N SER A 534 -19.80 22.87 34.69
CA SER A 534 -20.98 22.06 35.02
C SER A 534 -22.19 22.36 34.13
N ILE A 535 -22.45 23.64 33.83
CA ILE A 535 -23.57 24.04 32.95
C ILE A 535 -23.36 23.47 31.54
N LEU A 536 -22.17 23.62 30.97
CA LEU A 536 -21.87 23.12 29.64
C LEU A 536 -21.92 21.58 29.60
N PHE A 537 -21.37 20.91 30.62
CA PHE A 537 -21.44 19.44 30.74
C PHE A 537 -22.89 18.96 30.67
N LYS A 538 -23.78 19.58 31.47
CA LYS A 538 -25.19 19.21 31.53
C LYS A 538 -25.91 19.46 30.20
N GLN A 539 -25.55 20.52 29.48
CA GLN A 539 -26.10 20.82 28.16
C GLN A 539 -25.69 19.78 27.11
N ILE A 540 -24.40 19.47 27.01
CA ILE A 540 -23.88 18.47 26.05
C ILE A 540 -24.47 17.08 26.35
N ALA A 541 -24.47 16.65 27.62
CA ALA A 541 -25.02 15.36 28.03
C ALA A 541 -26.50 15.19 27.64
N ARG A 542 -27.34 16.19 27.93
CA ARG A 542 -28.76 16.18 27.55
C ARG A 542 -28.95 16.19 26.05
N CYS A 543 -28.12 16.91 25.30
CA CYS A 543 -28.19 16.95 23.85
C CYS A 543 -27.90 15.57 23.25
N ILE A 544 -26.84 14.89 23.68
CA ILE A 544 -26.48 13.55 23.21
C ILE A 544 -27.60 12.56 23.52
N ILE A 545 -28.12 12.55 24.76
CA ILE A 545 -29.21 11.64 25.16
C ILE A 545 -30.48 11.89 24.34
N LYS A 546 -30.84 13.16 24.12
CA LYS A 546 -31.98 13.50 23.26
C LYS A 546 -31.79 12.96 21.84
N GLN A 547 -30.57 13.06 21.29
CA GLN A 547 -30.27 12.49 19.97
C GLN A 547 -30.33 10.96 19.96
N CYS A 548 -29.85 10.29 21.01
CA CYS A 548 -30.03 8.84 21.18
C CYS A 548 -31.51 8.44 21.12
N HIS A 549 -32.38 9.21 21.78
CA HIS A 549 -33.82 8.96 21.82
C HIS A 549 -34.51 9.23 20.47
N CYS A 550 -34.15 10.30 19.77
CA CYS A 550 -34.79 10.66 18.51
C CYS A 550 -34.32 9.80 17.33
N CYS A 551 -33.14 9.19 17.42
CA CYS A 551 -32.51 8.46 16.32
C CYS A 551 -32.70 6.93 16.42
N VAL A 552 -33.94 6.46 16.48
CA VAL A 552 -34.27 5.03 16.59
C VAL A 552 -34.40 4.37 15.21
N PHE A 553 -33.28 3.94 14.65
CA PHE A 553 -33.23 3.00 13.52
C PHE A 553 -32.26 1.88 13.92
N GLU A 554 -32.56 0.62 13.65
CA GLU A 554 -31.75 -0.61 13.88
C GLU A 554 -30.75 -0.70 15.07
N ARG A 555 -30.66 -1.87 15.72
CA ARG A 555 -29.85 -2.10 16.95
C ARG A 555 -28.36 -1.71 16.86
N ASP A 556 -27.78 -1.57 15.67
CA ASP A 556 -26.37 -1.22 15.47
C ASP A 556 -26.08 0.30 15.54
N ILE A 557 -27.12 1.14 15.50
CA ILE A 557 -26.98 2.62 15.42
C ILE A 557 -26.60 3.27 16.75
N GLN A 558 -27.00 2.68 17.88
CA GLN A 558 -26.67 3.28 19.19
C GLN A 558 -25.16 3.20 19.52
N GLN A 559 -24.38 2.47 18.72
CA GLN A 559 -22.92 2.48 18.80
C GLN A 559 -22.32 3.88 18.51
N TYR A 560 -22.97 4.71 17.67
CA TYR A 560 -22.45 6.03 17.32
C TYR A 560 -22.51 7.04 18.47
N TYR A 561 -23.42 6.89 19.44
CA TYR A 561 -23.49 7.79 20.60
C TYR A 561 -22.85 7.21 21.86
N TYR A 562 -22.44 5.93 21.84
CA TYR A 562 -21.71 5.32 22.93
C TYR A 562 -20.40 6.07 23.25
N GLN A 563 -19.61 6.41 22.22
CA GLN A 563 -18.31 7.05 22.41
C GLN A 563 -18.39 8.41 23.12
N PRO A 564 -19.20 9.39 22.66
CA PRO A 564 -19.30 10.67 23.37
C PRO A 564 -19.85 10.52 24.80
N LEU A 565 -20.79 9.58 25.03
CA LEU A 565 -21.30 9.31 26.38
C LEU A 565 -20.25 8.68 27.30
N LEU A 566 -19.40 7.79 26.77
CA LEU A 566 -18.27 7.21 27.50
C LEU A 566 -17.22 8.28 27.84
N ILE A 567 -16.91 9.21 26.92
CA ILE A 567 -15.99 10.31 27.23
C ILE A 567 -16.57 11.17 28.36
N LEU A 568 -17.86 11.52 28.33
CA LEU A 568 -18.50 12.27 29.41
C LEU A 568 -18.52 11.51 30.74
N GLU A 569 -18.65 10.19 30.70
CA GLU A 569 -18.54 9.33 31.89
C GLU A 569 -17.13 9.40 32.50
N LEU A 570 -16.09 9.32 31.67
CA LEU A 570 -14.70 9.48 32.11
C LEU A 570 -14.46 10.88 32.69
N VAL A 571 -14.99 11.93 32.05
CA VAL A 571 -14.93 13.32 32.55
C VAL A 571 -15.61 13.42 33.92
N ALA A 572 -16.81 12.87 34.08
CA ALA A 572 -17.52 12.88 35.35
C ALA A 572 -16.80 12.08 36.44
N ASN A 573 -16.05 11.03 36.07
CA ASN A 573 -15.29 10.21 37.02
C ASN A 573 -13.97 10.85 37.45
N GLN A 574 -13.28 11.56 36.53
CA GLN A 574 -11.88 11.93 36.72
C GLN A 574 -11.65 13.44 36.83
N ILE A 575 -12.52 14.25 36.23
CA ILE A 575 -12.29 15.70 36.06
C ILE A 575 -13.35 16.51 36.80
N LEU A 576 -14.64 16.18 36.63
CA LEU A 576 -15.76 16.93 37.19
C LEU A 576 -16.60 16.02 38.10
N THR A 577 -16.02 15.57 39.21
CA THR A 577 -16.64 14.58 40.11
C THR A 577 -17.97 15.04 40.69
N ASP A 578 -18.19 16.35 40.85
CA ASP A 578 -19.43 16.91 41.40
C ASP A 578 -20.66 16.68 40.51
N VAL A 579 -20.48 16.43 39.19
CA VAL A 579 -21.60 16.10 38.30
C VAL A 579 -21.85 14.60 38.19
N LYS A 580 -21.04 13.77 38.84
CA LYS A 580 -21.06 12.31 38.68
C LYS A 580 -22.43 11.71 39.00
N ASP A 581 -22.96 12.01 40.18
CA ASP A 581 -24.25 11.48 40.61
C ASP A 581 -25.37 11.96 39.70
N TRP A 582 -25.32 13.23 39.29
CA TRP A 582 -26.29 13.78 38.34
C TRP A 582 -26.24 13.06 36.99
N TYR A 583 -25.04 12.79 36.47
CA TYR A 583 -24.86 12.14 35.17
C TYR A 583 -25.27 10.67 35.20
N ASN A 584 -24.93 9.94 36.26
CA ASN A 584 -25.40 8.57 36.49
C ASN A 584 -26.94 8.51 36.49
N LEU A 585 -27.59 9.40 37.24
CA LEU A 585 -29.04 9.47 37.30
C LEU A 585 -29.66 9.85 35.96
N LEU A 586 -29.03 10.74 35.19
CA LEU A 586 -29.46 11.10 33.85
C LEU A 586 -29.42 9.90 32.90
N LEU A 587 -28.28 9.19 32.85
CA LEU A 587 -28.12 7.98 32.02
C LEU A 587 -29.15 6.91 32.41
N LEU A 588 -29.33 6.66 33.71
CA LEU A 588 -30.27 5.66 34.20
C LEU A 588 -31.72 5.99 33.83
N LYS A 589 -32.10 7.27 33.87
CA LYS A 589 -33.49 7.72 33.63
C LYS A 589 -33.82 7.92 32.15
N GLU A 590 -32.87 8.42 31.37
CA GLU A 590 -33.16 8.98 30.03
C GLU A 590 -32.47 8.22 28.89
N LEU A 591 -31.50 7.33 29.15
CA LEU A 591 -30.90 6.50 28.09
C LEU A 591 -31.74 5.25 27.83
N ASP A 592 -32.34 5.15 26.64
CA ASP A 592 -33.28 4.07 26.32
C ASP A 592 -32.64 2.67 26.28
N ASP A 593 -31.43 2.52 25.71
CA ASP A 593 -30.81 1.19 25.56
C ASP A 593 -29.94 0.79 26.77
N PHE A 594 -30.39 -0.27 27.43
CA PHE A 594 -29.73 -0.87 28.59
C PHE A 594 -28.35 -1.46 28.29
N ARG A 595 -28.11 -2.02 27.10
CA ARG A 595 -26.80 -2.58 26.71
C ARG A 595 -25.76 -1.47 26.56
N VAL A 596 -26.13 -0.35 25.96
CA VAL A 596 -25.26 0.83 25.84
C VAL A 596 -24.99 1.44 27.22
N LEU A 597 -26.02 1.54 28.07
CA LEU A 597 -25.88 1.95 29.47
C LEU A 597 -24.85 1.06 30.21
N LEU A 598 -25.00 -0.26 30.15
CA LEU A 598 -24.08 -1.21 30.77
C LEU A 598 -22.65 -1.01 30.27
N ARG A 599 -22.47 -0.82 28.95
CA ARG A 599 -21.15 -0.57 28.39
C ARG A 599 -20.54 0.72 28.94
N ILE A 600 -21.27 1.84 28.90
CA ILE A 600 -20.77 3.14 29.39
C ILE A 600 -20.32 3.03 30.85
N LEU A 601 -21.19 2.49 31.71
CA LEU A 601 -20.91 2.39 33.14
C LEU A 601 -19.74 1.45 33.44
N THR A 602 -19.65 0.29 32.78
CA THR A 602 -18.53 -0.63 33.02
C THR A 602 -17.23 -0.12 32.42
N ASP A 603 -17.23 0.34 31.16
CA ASP A 603 -16.01 0.77 30.47
C ASP A 603 -15.46 2.08 31.06
N GLY A 604 -16.34 2.91 31.63
CA GLY A 604 -15.97 4.11 32.39
C GLY A 604 -15.51 3.85 33.82
N ASN A 605 -15.60 2.59 34.32
CA ASN A 605 -15.41 2.24 35.73
C ASN A 605 -16.28 3.07 36.68
N ALA A 606 -17.58 3.19 36.37
CA ALA A 606 -18.52 3.99 37.12
C ALA A 606 -18.60 3.57 38.60
N VAL A 607 -18.39 4.53 39.50
CA VAL A 607 -18.75 4.38 40.91
C VAL A 607 -20.20 4.83 41.08
N LEU A 608 -21.06 3.90 41.49
CA LEU A 608 -22.50 4.13 41.62
C LEU A 608 -22.89 4.31 43.08
N THR A 609 -23.71 5.32 43.35
CA THR A 609 -24.38 5.49 44.65
C THR A 609 -25.41 4.39 44.89
N GLU A 610 -25.84 4.21 46.14
CA GLU A 610 -26.88 3.24 46.49
C GLU A 610 -28.17 3.47 45.70
N GLU A 611 -28.58 4.73 45.50
CA GLU A 611 -29.74 5.08 44.66
C GLU A 611 -29.54 4.65 43.21
N SER A 612 -28.38 4.95 42.62
CA SER A 612 -28.05 4.58 41.24
C SER A 612 -28.01 3.07 41.05
N ASN A 613 -27.43 2.33 42.00
CA ASN A 613 -27.42 0.86 42.02
C ASN A 613 -28.83 0.28 42.08
N ARG A 614 -29.69 0.85 42.93
CA ARG A 614 -31.09 0.42 43.03
C ARG A 614 -31.83 0.63 41.70
N MET A 615 -31.63 1.77 41.05
CA MET A 615 -32.24 2.05 39.75
C MET A 615 -31.71 1.12 38.65
N LEU A 616 -30.40 0.85 38.63
CA LEU A 616 -29.81 -0.07 37.66
C LEU A 616 -30.35 -1.50 37.83
N ALA A 617 -30.51 -1.97 39.06
CA ALA A 617 -31.12 -3.26 39.37
C ALA A 617 -32.61 -3.33 38.95
N VAL A 618 -33.34 -2.23 39.10
CA VAL A 618 -34.72 -2.11 38.58
C VAL A 618 -34.72 -2.23 37.06
N ARG A 619 -33.87 -1.48 36.34
CA ARG A 619 -33.78 -1.59 34.88
C ARG A 619 -33.38 -2.99 34.43
N LYS A 620 -32.40 -3.63 35.08
CA LYS A 620 -32.02 -5.02 34.82
C LYS A 620 -33.22 -5.96 34.90
N SER A 621 -34.01 -5.88 35.97
CA SER A 621 -35.16 -6.79 36.15
C SER A 621 -36.27 -6.60 35.11
N HIS A 622 -36.45 -5.37 34.59
CA HIS A 622 -37.48 -5.07 33.60
C HIS A 622 -37.02 -5.30 32.15
N GLU A 623 -35.77 -4.96 31.82
CA GLU A 623 -35.30 -4.88 30.44
C GLU A 623 -34.45 -6.10 30.03
N TRP A 624 -33.63 -6.65 30.93
CA TRP A 624 -32.64 -7.66 30.56
C TRP A 624 -33.27 -8.96 30.07
N MET A 625 -34.35 -9.43 30.71
CA MET A 625 -35.03 -10.66 30.28
C MET A 625 -35.53 -10.55 28.83
N TYR A 626 -36.10 -9.40 28.47
CA TYR A 626 -36.59 -9.14 27.12
C TYR A 626 -35.43 -9.04 26.10
N ILE A 627 -34.37 -8.32 26.46
CA ILE A 627 -33.17 -8.17 25.62
C ILE A 627 -32.52 -9.53 25.38
N LYS A 628 -32.30 -10.32 26.44
CA LYS A 628 -31.70 -11.65 26.39
C LYS A 628 -32.50 -12.60 25.51
N SER A 629 -33.83 -12.68 25.70
CA SER A 629 -34.71 -13.49 24.86
C SER A 629 -34.55 -13.12 23.38
N THR A 630 -34.55 -11.82 23.06
CA THR A 630 -34.39 -11.39 21.67
C THR A 630 -33.00 -11.72 21.12
N MET A 631 -31.95 -11.66 21.94
CA MET A 631 -30.59 -12.00 21.52
C MET A 631 -30.41 -13.50 21.27
N GLU A 632 -31.13 -14.34 22.03
CA GLU A 632 -31.16 -15.80 21.85
C GLU A 632 -31.88 -16.18 20.55
N ASP A 633 -32.97 -15.50 20.22
CA ASP A 633 -33.77 -15.73 19.00
C ASP A 633 -33.02 -15.35 17.71
N LEU A 634 -32.14 -14.34 17.75
CA LEU A 634 -31.45 -13.81 16.58
C LEU A 634 -30.13 -14.53 16.23
N ALA A 635 -29.76 -15.62 16.93
CA ALA A 635 -28.60 -16.51 16.75
C ALA A 635 -27.18 -15.87 16.66
N GLN A 636 -27.00 -14.81 15.86
CA GLN A 636 -25.76 -14.04 15.70
C GLN A 636 -25.42 -13.25 16.97
N THR A 637 -26.40 -12.66 17.64
CA THR A 637 -26.22 -11.87 18.88
C THR A 637 -26.11 -12.73 20.15
N LYS A 638 -26.45 -14.03 20.09
CA LYS A 638 -26.42 -14.94 21.24
C LYS A 638 -25.02 -15.03 21.88
N ARG A 639 -23.97 -14.89 21.07
CA ARG A 639 -22.57 -14.92 21.52
C ARG A 639 -22.19 -13.74 22.41
N GLU A 640 -22.95 -12.64 22.39
CA GLU A 640 -22.68 -11.43 23.18
C GLU A 640 -23.33 -11.47 24.57
N ILE A 641 -24.25 -12.42 24.82
CA ILE A 641 -24.92 -12.54 26.12
C ILE A 641 -23.92 -12.68 27.29
N PRO A 642 -22.89 -13.57 27.22
CA PRO A 642 -21.90 -13.68 28.29
C PRO A 642 -21.13 -12.37 28.53
N PHE A 643 -20.86 -11.60 27.46
CA PHE A 643 -20.17 -10.31 27.55
C PHE A 643 -20.97 -9.28 28.37
N TYR A 644 -22.29 -9.20 28.16
CA TYR A 644 -23.14 -8.30 28.94
C TYR A 644 -23.39 -8.81 30.37
N GLU A 645 -23.53 -10.12 30.57
CA GLU A 645 -23.65 -10.72 31.91
C GLU A 645 -22.38 -10.45 32.75
N GLU A 646 -21.19 -10.54 32.16
CA GLU A 646 -19.94 -10.17 32.83
C GLU A 646 -19.92 -8.69 33.25
N LYS A 647 -20.43 -7.78 32.39
CA LYS A 647 -20.52 -6.34 32.72
C LYS A 647 -21.48 -6.07 33.89
N MET A 648 -22.62 -6.76 33.94
CA MET A 648 -23.55 -6.67 35.08
C MET A 648 -22.89 -7.14 36.38
N VAL A 649 -22.14 -8.25 36.33
CA VAL A 649 -21.37 -8.74 37.49
C VAL A 649 -20.33 -7.71 37.96
N LYS A 650 -19.61 -7.06 37.03
CA LYS A 650 -18.65 -5.98 37.36
C LYS A 650 -19.32 -4.77 38.02
N LEU A 651 -20.58 -4.48 37.67
CA LEU A 651 -21.38 -3.41 38.27
C LEU A 651 -22.11 -3.85 39.55
N GLY A 652 -21.96 -5.11 39.98
CA GLY A 652 -22.55 -5.63 41.21
C GLY A 652 -24.05 -5.89 41.14
N ILE A 653 -24.62 -6.10 39.94
CA ILE A 653 -26.06 -6.31 39.72
C ILE A 653 -26.45 -7.64 39.12
#